data_AF-A0A7R8W105-F1
#
_entry.id   AF-A0A7R8W105-F1
#
_cell.length_a   1.000
_cell.length_b   1.000
_cell.length_c   1.000
_cell.angle_alpha   90.00
_cell.angle_beta   90.00
_cell.angle_gamma   90.00
#
_symmetry.space_group_name_H-M   'P 1'
#
loop_
_entity.id
_entity.type
_entity.pdbx_description
1 polymer ?
#
loop_
_entity_poly.entity_id
_entity_poly.type
_entity_poly.pdbx_seq_one_letter_code
_entity_poly.pdbx_strand_id
1 'polypeptide(L)'
;MASLCHKNLITKSCRSFFRFLKPNPKSPITVNKLFLLIVPVFVQFSEGTAREGTSSMVRYFSNPFQDLRSDAFVNMTGHERLIRERLMHVVETVDEKQPRSEKAMDGGLYVGSAGLAYMYLHLAGLPTFREQRRGLLEKAEEWIKPSLVFYSSSRYRPDATDACAFILGSCGAWAVGAVIAHHLGDRETAGRRLREFQKGATACLPIDYFRHGGDEMLVGRAGYLLGCRWLASQLGQEPINQKHRFALLDVMVESGMRYAKNHKSFIPLMYSYYGTEYLGAAHGLCGILFVMLQNQDWLAQSPHKDVVRAAMDAFMNLQTEEGNFPCAMDDLVGRRNRRPEDELVHWCHGAPGAVYCVAKAYLTWNDEKYLKSLRRAADLVWEKGLLLKGPGICHGVAGNAEVFLLLYRLTKEQKYLHRALKFQEFLFSEDMKRARTPDTPYSLYEGLAGTACFLGDMLHPDLAHFPFMDVKTGSPFSKRGGREREKTDARKNPNARGGQVEVEVWNSTIVVPEDLNFYDTYQLVGQKVKKTRSTVPDVTINADTFARAHGWYFPNPYSDYGTGSTSSLSSSLQKTRAKIRERLKGMVEVIESKLPRDEDAMDGALYTGSSGAGYMYLHISTAPSFHAEKQALLERGEGWIERSLAFFTSKRYRADITDSCGFLLGSSGVWAVGAAIAHELDEHFGRVAESRKSENATTTLRDSKKVDSRLARFAKGATKCLPIDFFRPGGDEMLVGRAGYLIGVKWLSVQLDREVIPRNIRYPLLDAVVKSGIRYSRKNNSSVPLMYSYYGTEYLGAAHGLAGILFALLIHDDWFRQSMHQKTKVYKWHTMFFLSVPCGSVIRRSVDVLVSMQTEEGNWRVYLDEEARSRSKAKEPTKIQWCHGAPGIVFCLAKAYLVWGDEKYLNSLRKAADLTWEKGLLWKGPGLCHGVAGNAEVFLLLYRLTKEEKYLYRAMKFQEFLFSSEIRRARTPDTPYSLYEGLAGTACFLVDLLHPEEARFPFMNVFS
;
A
#
# COMPACT_ATOMS: atom_id res chain seq x y z
N MET A 1 -16.69 -36.14 39.40
CA MET A 1 -15.41 -35.67 40.01
C MET A 1 -14.35 -36.76 40.20
N ALA A 2 -14.59 -38.05 39.92
CA ALA A 2 -13.57 -39.12 40.05
C ALA A 2 -12.80 -39.44 38.75
N SER A 3 -12.41 -38.41 37.99
CA SER A 3 -11.62 -38.54 36.73
C SER A 3 -10.52 -37.47 36.60
N LEU A 4 -10.43 -36.54 37.56
CA LEU A 4 -9.43 -35.48 37.61
C LEU A 4 -8.45 -35.70 38.77
N CYS A 5 -7.68 -36.79 38.73
CA CYS A 5 -6.60 -37.01 39.69
C CYS A 5 -5.37 -37.78 39.15
N HIS A 6 -4.90 -37.41 37.96
CA HIS A 6 -3.47 -37.54 37.64
C HIS A 6 -2.98 -36.24 37.00
N LYS A 7 -2.24 -35.44 37.79
CA LYS A 7 -1.46 -34.29 37.31
C LYS A 7 -0.01 -34.53 37.70
N ASN A 8 0.89 -34.39 36.72
CA ASN A 8 2.30 -34.09 36.97
C ASN A 8 2.69 -32.85 36.17
N LEU A 9 2.67 -31.70 36.85
CA LEU A 9 3.55 -30.54 36.64
C LEU A 9 3.20 -29.51 37.71
N ILE A 10 3.84 -29.66 38.88
CA ILE A 10 3.93 -28.64 39.93
C ILE A 10 5.43 -28.40 40.12
N THR A 11 5.89 -27.17 39.94
CA THR A 11 7.24 -26.76 40.32
C THR A 11 7.38 -26.70 41.84
N LYS A 12 8.60 -26.90 42.34
CA LYS A 12 8.91 -27.54 43.63
C LYS A 12 8.59 -26.73 44.93
N SER A 13 7.69 -25.74 44.90
CA SER A 13 7.50 -24.77 46.01
C SER A 13 6.05 -24.56 46.53
N CYS A 14 5.02 -25.26 46.01
CA CYS A 14 3.62 -25.04 46.43
C CYS A 14 2.89 -26.32 46.89
N ARG A 15 3.33 -26.96 47.98
CA ARG A 15 2.68 -28.20 48.50
C ARG A 15 2.17 -28.20 49.95
N SER A 16 2.32 -27.12 50.73
CA SER A 16 1.97 -27.14 52.16
C SER A 16 0.59 -26.57 52.55
N PHE A 17 -0.21 -26.01 51.64
CA PHE A 17 -1.33 -25.12 52.06
C PHE A 17 -2.78 -25.63 51.86
N PHE A 18 -3.06 -26.73 51.14
CA PHE A 18 -4.44 -27.18 50.92
C PHE A 18 -4.64 -28.68 51.18
N ARG A 19 -4.97 -29.03 52.44
CA ARG A 19 -5.31 -30.40 52.87
C ARG A 19 -6.52 -30.52 53.81
N PHE A 20 -7.42 -29.54 53.81
CA PHE A 20 -8.71 -29.60 54.50
C PHE A 20 -9.86 -29.22 53.58
N LEU A 21 -11.07 -29.73 53.91
CA LEU A 21 -12.38 -29.55 53.25
C LEU A 21 -12.64 -30.40 51.97
N LYS A 22 -13.41 -31.49 52.15
CA LYS A 22 -14.23 -32.14 51.11
C LYS A 22 -15.71 -31.71 51.30
N PRO A 23 -16.50 -31.47 50.23
CA PRO A 23 -17.92 -31.16 50.35
C PRO A 23 -18.81 -32.41 50.44
N ASN A 24 -19.96 -32.28 51.12
CA ASN A 24 -20.99 -33.32 51.32
C ASN A 24 -22.19 -33.07 50.38
N PRO A 25 -22.69 -34.04 49.59
CA PRO A 25 -23.61 -33.76 48.48
C PRO A 25 -25.10 -33.97 48.82
N LYS A 26 -25.75 -33.02 49.51
CA LYS A 26 -27.23 -32.97 49.64
C LYS A 26 -27.80 -31.53 49.74
N SER A 27 -28.08 -30.91 48.60
CA SER A 27 -29.18 -29.93 48.36
C SER A 27 -29.01 -29.23 47.01
N PRO A 28 -30.09 -28.84 46.31
CA PRO A 28 -30.00 -28.01 45.11
C PRO A 28 -29.98 -26.52 45.50
N ILE A 29 -28.95 -25.78 45.09
CA ILE A 29 -28.87 -24.33 45.28
C ILE A 29 -28.82 -23.62 43.92
N THR A 30 -29.75 -22.71 43.72
CA THR A 30 -30.02 -22.00 42.46
C THR A 30 -28.94 -20.97 42.12
N VAL A 31 -28.67 -20.79 40.82
CA VAL A 31 -27.55 -20.00 40.27
C VAL A 31 -27.80 -18.48 40.39
N ASN A 32 -27.81 -17.91 41.61
CA ASN A 32 -27.96 -16.45 41.78
C ASN A 32 -27.29 -15.83 43.03
N LYS A 33 -26.36 -16.53 43.69
CA LYS A 33 -25.49 -15.96 44.75
C LYS A 33 -24.05 -16.48 44.67
N LEU A 34 -23.30 -16.00 43.68
CA LEU A 34 -21.82 -16.01 43.71
C LEU A 34 -21.23 -14.82 42.93
N PHE A 35 -21.79 -13.64 43.18
CA PHE A 35 -21.21 -12.34 42.88
C PHE A 35 -21.02 -11.62 44.22
N LEU A 36 -19.88 -10.95 44.41
CA LEU A 36 -19.36 -10.35 45.66
C LEU A 36 -18.62 -11.33 46.60
N LEU A 37 -17.54 -10.81 47.22
CA LEU A 37 -16.42 -11.50 47.91
C LEU A 37 -15.51 -12.25 46.90
N ILE A 38 -14.22 -11.92 46.71
CA ILE A 38 -13.22 -11.30 47.61
C ILE A 38 -12.27 -10.35 46.85
N VAL A 39 -12.15 -9.12 47.39
CA VAL A 39 -11.05 -8.13 47.33
C VAL A 39 -11.21 -7.30 48.64
N PRO A 40 -10.18 -6.78 49.35
CA PRO A 40 -8.71 -6.87 49.22
C PRO A 40 -7.97 -7.34 50.50
N VAL A 41 -6.69 -7.76 50.40
CA VAL A 41 -5.62 -7.46 51.40
C VAL A 41 -4.25 -7.40 50.68
N PHE A 42 -3.37 -6.54 51.18
CA PHE A 42 -1.91 -6.40 50.97
C PHE A 42 -1.40 -5.24 50.12
N VAL A 43 -1.09 -4.17 50.85
CA VAL A 43 -0.08 -3.15 50.54
C VAL A 43 0.84 -3.04 51.76
N GLN A 44 2.14 -2.77 51.51
CA GLN A 44 3.26 -2.43 52.41
C GLN A 44 4.32 -3.49 52.80
N PHE A 45 5.56 -2.96 52.91
CA PHE A 45 6.89 -3.57 53.07
C PHE A 45 7.37 -4.39 51.84
N SER A 46 8.21 -3.91 50.91
CA SER A 46 9.37 -2.98 50.85
C SER A 46 10.75 -3.67 50.90
N GLU A 47 11.61 -3.27 49.95
CA GLU A 47 13.06 -3.55 49.81
C GLU A 47 13.50 -4.96 49.39
N GLY A 48 14.36 -5.06 48.35
CA GLY A 48 14.98 -6.33 47.96
C GLY A 48 15.32 -6.59 46.48
N THR A 49 16.07 -5.69 45.81
CA THR A 49 16.81 -5.91 44.54
C THR A 49 16.06 -6.23 43.23
N ALA A 50 16.49 -5.56 42.14
CA ALA A 50 15.83 -5.55 40.84
C ALA A 50 16.13 -6.77 39.94
N ARG A 51 15.16 -7.12 39.09
CA ARG A 51 15.39 -7.63 37.72
C ARG A 51 14.37 -7.00 36.76
N GLU A 52 14.86 -6.55 35.60
CA GLU A 52 14.13 -5.67 34.68
C GLU A 52 12.97 -6.38 33.98
N GLY A 53 11.83 -5.69 33.89
CA GLY A 53 10.64 -6.14 33.17
C GLY A 53 10.69 -5.81 31.68
N THR A 54 10.05 -6.64 30.87
CA THR A 54 9.90 -6.43 29.41
C THR A 54 9.06 -5.17 29.12
N SER A 55 9.70 -4.09 28.68
CA SER A 55 9.03 -2.85 28.31
C SER A 55 8.12 -3.01 27.08
N SER A 56 6.92 -2.46 27.14
CA SER A 56 6.06 -2.24 25.99
C SER A 56 6.73 -1.28 25.00
N MET A 57 6.91 -1.68 23.74
CA MET A 57 7.62 -0.86 22.75
C MET A 57 6.77 0.32 22.24
N VAL A 58 7.04 1.48 22.84
CA VAL A 58 6.57 2.83 22.51
C VAL A 58 6.87 3.21 21.04
N ARG A 59 6.15 4.19 20.48
CA ARG A 59 6.29 4.65 19.07
C ARG A 59 7.27 5.80 18.85
N TYR A 60 7.83 6.34 19.92
CA TYR A 60 8.76 7.46 19.94
C TYR A 60 9.98 7.14 20.82
N PHE A 61 11.06 7.87 20.61
CA PHE A 61 12.21 7.92 21.49
C PHE A 61 11.89 8.83 22.67
N SER A 62 12.22 8.40 23.90
CA SER A 62 12.19 9.30 25.07
C SER A 62 13.03 10.54 24.78
N ASN A 63 12.47 11.73 24.93
CA ASN A 63 13.19 12.97 24.66
C ASN A 63 14.37 13.13 25.65
N PRO A 64 15.64 13.13 25.17
CA PRO A 64 16.81 13.24 26.04
C PRO A 64 17.17 14.69 26.39
N PHE A 65 16.52 15.67 25.77
CA PHE A 65 16.87 17.08 25.89
C PHE A 65 16.10 17.75 27.02
N GLN A 66 16.81 18.56 27.81
CA GLN A 66 16.18 19.45 28.78
C GLN A 66 15.44 20.58 28.04
N ASP A 67 14.25 20.94 28.52
CA ASP A 67 13.50 22.08 27.99
C ASP A 67 14.13 23.41 28.41
N LEU A 68 13.77 24.49 27.72
CA LEU A 68 14.36 25.81 27.97
C LEU A 68 13.89 26.37 29.32
N ARG A 69 14.82 26.87 30.14
CA ARG A 69 14.48 27.64 31.35
C ARG A 69 13.72 28.90 30.98
N SER A 70 12.78 29.33 31.82
CA SER A 70 11.86 30.45 31.54
C SER A 70 12.53 31.81 31.33
N ASP A 71 13.79 31.97 31.75
CA ASP A 71 14.62 33.17 31.64
C ASP A 71 15.62 33.14 30.46
N ALA A 72 15.78 31.98 29.80
CA ALA A 72 16.84 31.79 28.81
C ALA A 72 16.42 32.21 27.40
N PHE A 73 17.38 32.74 26.64
CA PHE A 73 17.21 33.16 25.24
C PHE A 73 18.00 32.26 24.29
N VAL A 74 17.45 32.01 23.10
CA VAL A 74 18.07 31.14 22.08
C VAL A 74 18.89 31.96 21.10
N ASN A 75 20.22 31.82 21.13
CA ASN A 75 21.11 32.50 20.19
C ASN A 75 21.34 31.65 18.92
N MET A 76 20.68 32.03 17.82
CA MET A 76 20.79 31.31 16.54
C MET A 76 22.16 31.43 15.86
N THR A 77 22.93 32.50 16.11
CA THR A 77 24.18 32.81 15.37
C THR A 77 25.24 31.71 15.51
N GLY A 78 25.25 30.96 16.62
CA GLY A 78 26.13 29.80 16.80
C GLY A 78 25.68 28.52 16.08
N HIS A 79 24.40 28.41 15.72
CA HIS A 79 23.80 27.21 15.12
C HIS A 79 23.62 27.30 13.61
N GLU A 80 23.46 28.50 13.04
CA GLU A 80 23.23 28.74 11.61
C GLU A 80 24.21 27.99 10.69
N ARG A 81 25.52 28.05 11.01
CA ARG A 81 26.55 27.36 10.22
C ARG A 81 26.32 25.84 10.18
N LEU A 82 26.10 25.21 11.33
CA LEU A 82 25.90 23.76 11.43
C LEU A 82 24.60 23.32 10.77
N ILE A 83 23.52 24.09 10.92
CA ILE A 83 22.23 23.82 10.25
C ILE A 83 22.41 23.91 8.73
N ARG A 84 23.18 24.90 8.23
CA ARG A 84 23.49 25.06 6.81
C ARG A 84 24.34 23.91 6.25
N GLU A 85 25.38 23.49 6.98
CA GLU A 85 26.21 22.32 6.61
C GLU A 85 25.36 21.03 6.55
N ARG A 86 24.50 20.80 7.56
CA ARG A 86 23.54 19.69 7.60
C ARG A 86 22.53 19.73 6.45
N LEU A 87 21.96 20.90 6.16
CA LEU A 87 21.03 21.10 5.05
C LEU A 87 21.67 20.76 3.71
N MET A 88 22.87 21.28 3.43
CA MET A 88 23.58 20.99 2.18
C MET A 88 23.87 19.49 2.04
N HIS A 89 24.34 18.82 3.11
CA HIS A 89 24.57 17.38 3.10
C HIS A 89 23.29 16.57 2.81
N VAL A 90 22.14 16.99 3.35
CA VAL A 90 20.84 16.34 3.06
C VAL A 90 20.43 16.57 1.60
N VAL A 91 20.60 17.78 1.07
CA VAL A 91 20.28 18.11 -0.34
C VAL A 91 21.19 17.34 -1.31
N GLU A 92 22.49 17.28 -1.04
CA GLU A 92 23.46 16.46 -1.80
C GLU A 92 23.08 14.98 -1.76
N THR A 93 22.74 14.45 -0.58
CA THR A 93 22.27 13.06 -0.42
C THR A 93 21.02 12.78 -1.26
N VAL A 94 20.07 13.72 -1.34
CA VAL A 94 18.87 13.61 -2.20
C VAL A 94 19.27 13.63 -3.69
N ASP A 95 20.08 14.58 -4.14
CA ASP A 95 20.43 14.76 -5.56
C ASP A 95 21.30 13.60 -6.11
N GLU A 96 22.12 12.98 -5.25
CA GLU A 96 22.95 11.80 -5.54
C GLU A 96 22.14 10.48 -5.53
N LYS A 97 21.31 10.27 -4.50
CA LYS A 97 20.73 8.93 -4.23
C LYS A 97 19.28 8.76 -4.69
N GLN A 98 18.56 9.85 -4.98
CA GLN A 98 17.22 9.73 -5.53
C GLN A 98 17.26 9.13 -6.95
N PRO A 99 16.59 7.99 -7.21
CA PRO A 99 16.56 7.42 -8.54
C PRO A 99 15.80 8.32 -9.52
N ARG A 100 16.39 8.60 -10.68
CA ARG A 100 15.75 9.35 -11.78
C ARG A 100 14.92 8.45 -12.73
N SER A 101 14.35 7.35 -12.23
CA SER A 101 13.47 6.47 -13.01
C SER A 101 12.02 6.98 -12.96
N GLU A 102 11.23 6.72 -14.00
CA GLU A 102 9.83 7.18 -14.09
C GLU A 102 9.01 6.80 -12.84
N LYS A 103 9.14 5.56 -12.37
CA LYS A 103 8.51 5.06 -11.13
C LYS A 103 8.98 5.77 -9.85
N ALA A 104 10.24 6.18 -9.77
CA ALA A 104 10.76 6.95 -8.61
C ALA A 104 10.45 8.46 -8.70
N MET A 105 9.90 8.91 -9.83
CA MET A 105 9.45 10.28 -10.05
C MET A 105 7.90 10.40 -10.05
N ASP A 106 7.18 9.28 -10.00
CA ASP A 106 5.72 9.16 -9.83
C ASP A 106 5.30 9.38 -8.36
N GLY A 107 4.05 9.75 -8.13
CA GLY A 107 3.49 10.04 -6.80
C GLY A 107 3.42 11.52 -6.41
N GLY A 108 3.33 12.41 -7.41
CA GLY A 108 2.96 13.82 -7.23
C GLY A 108 3.91 14.62 -6.33
N LEU A 109 3.35 15.48 -5.48
CA LEU A 109 4.11 16.23 -4.48
C LEU A 109 4.47 15.38 -3.25
N TYR A 110 3.72 14.31 -2.98
CA TYR A 110 3.89 13.48 -1.81
C TYR A 110 5.21 12.68 -1.87
N VAL A 111 5.37 11.86 -2.92
CA VAL A 111 6.56 11.00 -3.10
C VAL A 111 7.27 11.12 -4.45
N GLY A 112 6.66 11.80 -5.43
CA GLY A 112 7.22 11.99 -6.76
C GLY A 112 8.21 13.15 -6.89
N SER A 113 8.74 13.34 -8.10
CA SER A 113 9.76 14.37 -8.34
C SER A 113 9.23 15.79 -8.28
N ALA A 114 7.92 15.99 -8.34
CA ALA A 114 7.31 17.29 -8.06
C ALA A 114 7.51 17.73 -6.59
N GLY A 115 7.60 16.78 -5.65
CA GLY A 115 7.97 17.07 -4.26
C GLY A 115 9.44 17.52 -4.11
N LEU A 116 10.34 16.94 -4.91
CA LEU A 116 11.75 17.34 -4.96
C LEU A 116 11.92 18.73 -5.59
N ALA A 117 11.18 19.00 -6.67
CA ALA A 117 11.11 20.32 -7.26
C ALA A 117 10.57 21.37 -6.28
N TYR A 118 9.58 21.00 -5.45
CA TYR A 118 9.11 21.86 -4.37
C TYR A 118 10.21 22.15 -3.34
N MET A 119 11.00 21.14 -2.91
CA MET A 119 12.15 21.38 -2.02
C MET A 119 13.11 22.42 -2.59
N TYR A 120 13.50 22.29 -3.87
CA TYR A 120 14.37 23.27 -4.51
C TYR A 120 13.74 24.67 -4.65
N LEU A 121 12.45 24.73 -4.97
CA LEU A 121 11.68 25.98 -5.03
C LEU A 121 11.59 26.67 -3.65
N HIS A 122 11.36 25.90 -2.59
CA HIS A 122 11.32 26.36 -1.20
C HIS A 122 12.66 26.96 -0.78
N LEU A 123 13.76 26.22 -0.99
CA LEU A 123 15.11 26.70 -0.68
C LEU A 123 15.46 27.97 -1.49
N ALA A 124 15.04 28.08 -2.75
CA ALA A 124 15.20 29.28 -3.58
C ALA A 124 14.39 30.49 -3.09
N GLY A 125 13.44 30.31 -2.17
CA GLY A 125 12.68 31.37 -1.50
C GLY A 125 13.32 31.90 -0.22
N LEU A 126 14.28 31.18 0.36
CA LEU A 126 14.92 31.58 1.61
C LEU A 126 16.00 32.66 1.39
N PRO A 127 16.06 33.70 2.25
CA PRO A 127 17.09 34.75 2.12
C PRO A 127 18.53 34.22 2.10
N THR A 128 18.82 33.12 2.80
CA THR A 128 20.14 32.47 2.87
C THR A 128 20.67 32.00 1.51
N PHE A 129 19.80 31.75 0.53
CA PHE A 129 20.16 31.24 -0.79
C PHE A 129 19.93 32.24 -1.92
N ARG A 130 19.84 33.54 -1.60
CA ARG A 130 19.54 34.61 -2.56
C ARG A 130 20.48 34.62 -3.79
N GLU A 131 21.76 34.35 -3.60
CA GLU A 131 22.76 34.31 -4.68
C GLU A 131 22.66 33.00 -5.50
N GLN A 132 22.40 31.87 -4.84
CA GLN A 132 22.20 30.56 -5.48
C GLN A 132 20.80 30.41 -6.10
N ARG A 133 19.89 31.35 -5.85
CA ARG A 133 18.45 31.28 -6.18
C ARG A 133 18.18 30.84 -7.61
N ARG A 134 18.94 31.35 -8.58
CA ARG A 134 18.76 30.99 -9.99
C ARG A 134 19.07 29.50 -10.24
N GLY A 135 20.22 29.01 -9.76
CA GLY A 135 20.61 27.62 -9.89
C GLY A 135 19.65 26.65 -9.18
N LEU A 136 19.13 27.05 -8.01
CA LEU A 136 18.10 26.29 -7.30
C LEU A 136 16.77 26.22 -8.07
N LEU A 137 16.35 27.31 -8.73
CA LEU A 137 15.17 27.30 -9.59
C LEU A 137 15.37 26.48 -10.88
N GLU A 138 16.56 26.52 -11.47
CA GLU A 138 16.94 25.70 -12.62
C GLU A 138 16.97 24.20 -12.24
N LYS A 139 17.40 23.87 -11.01
CA LYS A 139 17.29 22.52 -10.41
C LYS A 139 15.85 22.11 -10.11
N ALA A 140 15.01 23.02 -9.63
CA ALA A 140 13.58 22.76 -9.46
C ALA A 140 12.92 22.43 -10.81
N GLU A 141 13.29 23.15 -11.88
CA GLU A 141 12.83 22.87 -13.25
C GLU A 141 13.35 21.53 -13.79
N GLU A 142 14.59 21.13 -13.48
CA GLU A 142 15.13 19.79 -13.79
C GLU A 142 14.24 18.69 -13.19
N TRP A 143 13.85 18.83 -11.92
CA TRP A 143 13.08 17.82 -11.18
C TRP A 143 11.56 17.82 -11.48
N ILE A 144 10.95 18.96 -11.82
CA ILE A 144 9.51 19.03 -12.12
C ILE A 144 9.19 18.54 -13.54
N LYS A 145 10.14 18.73 -14.48
CA LYS A 145 9.92 18.50 -15.91
C LYS A 145 9.54 17.05 -16.25
N PRO A 146 10.12 15.99 -15.65
CA PRO A 146 9.68 14.61 -15.88
C PRO A 146 8.19 14.38 -15.56
N SER A 147 7.73 14.78 -14.36
CA SER A 147 6.31 14.66 -13.98
C SER A 147 5.42 15.45 -14.96
N LEU A 148 5.82 16.66 -15.34
CA LEU A 148 5.04 17.46 -16.27
C LEU A 148 5.03 16.90 -17.69
N VAL A 149 6.10 16.28 -18.17
CA VAL A 149 6.10 15.59 -19.48
C VAL A 149 5.15 14.40 -19.43
N PHE A 150 5.17 13.63 -18.35
CA PHE A 150 4.20 12.54 -18.11
C PHE A 150 2.76 13.07 -18.10
N TYR A 151 2.45 14.12 -17.33
CA TYR A 151 1.10 14.69 -17.27
C TYR A 151 0.67 15.49 -18.53
N SER A 152 1.61 16.09 -19.27
CA SER A 152 1.34 16.82 -20.54
C SER A 152 1.04 15.88 -21.69
N SER A 153 1.61 14.69 -21.62
CA SER A 153 1.47 13.73 -22.69
C SER A 153 -0.02 13.43 -22.88
N SER A 154 -0.44 13.13 -24.11
CA SER A 154 -1.66 12.33 -24.31
C SER A 154 -1.61 11.04 -23.49
N ARG A 155 -0.40 10.70 -23.02
CA ARG A 155 -0.03 9.59 -22.17
C ARG A 155 -0.60 9.68 -20.76
N TYR A 156 -1.34 10.74 -20.44
CA TYR A 156 -2.10 10.90 -19.22
C TYR A 156 -3.53 11.45 -19.50
N ARG A 157 -4.57 10.74 -19.05
CA ARG A 157 -5.96 11.24 -18.94
C ARG A 157 -6.37 11.19 -17.46
N PRO A 158 -6.25 12.28 -16.69
CA PRO A 158 -6.62 12.25 -15.28
C PRO A 158 -8.10 11.91 -15.13
N ASP A 159 -8.44 11.16 -14.07
CA ASP A 159 -9.83 11.16 -13.60
C ASP A 159 -10.12 12.43 -12.79
N ALA A 160 -11.37 12.64 -12.38
CA ALA A 160 -11.75 13.86 -11.66
C ALA A 160 -11.03 14.00 -10.30
N THR A 161 -10.65 12.88 -9.67
CA THR A 161 -9.82 12.85 -8.46
C THR A 161 -8.42 13.36 -8.77
N ASP A 162 -7.74 12.73 -9.73
CA ASP A 162 -6.36 12.99 -10.11
C ASP A 162 -6.16 14.43 -10.65
N ALA A 163 -7.17 14.97 -11.35
CA ALA A 163 -7.21 16.35 -11.83
C ALA A 163 -7.29 17.42 -10.72
N CYS A 164 -7.82 17.08 -9.54
CA CYS A 164 -7.92 18.01 -8.40
C CYS A 164 -6.99 17.66 -7.23
N ALA A 165 -6.44 16.44 -7.21
CA ALA A 165 -5.55 15.92 -6.18
C ALA A 165 -4.25 16.70 -6.11
N PHE A 166 -4.19 17.69 -5.22
CA PHE A 166 -3.05 18.58 -5.12
C PHE A 166 -1.80 17.88 -4.60
N ILE A 167 -1.89 17.04 -3.57
CA ILE A 167 -0.71 16.41 -2.98
C ILE A 167 -0.29 15.13 -3.73
N LEU A 168 -1.26 14.30 -4.15
CA LEU A 168 -0.98 12.99 -4.78
C LEU A 168 -1.10 12.97 -6.32
N GLY A 169 -1.81 13.90 -6.95
CA GLY A 169 -2.06 13.91 -8.39
C GLY A 169 -1.28 14.98 -9.17
N SER A 170 -1.57 15.11 -10.47
CA SER A 170 -0.88 16.08 -11.32
C SER A 170 -1.11 17.54 -10.95
N CYS A 171 -2.24 17.83 -10.30
CA CYS A 171 -2.64 19.18 -9.91
C CYS A 171 -1.52 19.92 -9.16
N GLY A 172 -0.86 19.26 -8.20
CA GLY A 172 0.27 19.84 -7.47
C GLY A 172 1.51 20.07 -8.33
N ALA A 173 1.83 19.15 -9.22
CA ALA A 173 2.97 19.30 -10.13
C ALA A 173 2.77 20.47 -11.10
N TRP A 174 1.55 20.63 -11.63
CA TRP A 174 1.18 21.79 -12.46
C TRP A 174 1.33 23.11 -11.71
N ALA A 175 0.88 23.17 -10.45
CA ALA A 175 1.03 24.34 -9.61
C ALA A 175 2.50 24.68 -9.34
N VAL A 176 3.30 23.72 -8.87
CA VAL A 176 4.72 23.91 -8.56
C VAL A 176 5.50 24.31 -9.82
N GLY A 177 5.26 23.63 -10.94
CA GLY A 177 5.86 24.00 -12.21
C GLY A 177 5.47 25.39 -12.72
N ALA A 178 4.25 25.86 -12.46
CA ALA A 178 3.83 27.21 -12.83
C ALA A 178 4.61 28.27 -12.05
N VAL A 179 4.85 28.04 -10.75
CA VAL A 179 5.62 28.94 -9.89
C VAL A 179 7.11 28.95 -10.24
N ILE A 180 7.71 27.78 -10.51
CA ILE A 180 9.11 27.67 -10.97
C ILE A 180 9.32 28.49 -12.26
N ALA A 181 8.47 28.25 -13.28
CA ALA A 181 8.53 28.98 -14.55
C ALA A 181 8.35 30.50 -14.36
N HIS A 182 7.39 30.92 -13.51
CA HIS A 182 7.20 32.34 -13.18
C HIS A 182 8.46 32.97 -12.58
N HIS A 183 9.14 32.29 -11.66
CA HIS A 183 10.34 32.81 -10.99
C HIS A 183 11.61 32.75 -11.85
N LEU A 184 11.66 31.87 -12.86
CA LEU A 184 12.66 31.87 -13.93
C LEU A 184 12.40 32.96 -14.99
N GLY A 185 11.20 33.56 -15.00
CA GLY A 185 10.80 34.62 -15.94
C GLY A 185 10.02 34.12 -17.16
N ASP A 186 9.83 32.80 -17.31
CA ASP A 186 9.03 32.21 -18.38
C ASP A 186 7.52 32.33 -18.07
N ARG A 187 6.96 33.47 -18.45
CA ARG A 187 5.53 33.79 -18.28
C ARG A 187 4.62 32.91 -19.12
N GLU A 188 5.09 32.42 -20.27
CA GLU A 188 4.29 31.63 -21.21
C GLU A 188 4.08 30.20 -20.68
N THR A 189 5.17 29.55 -20.24
CA THR A 189 5.11 28.24 -19.58
C THR A 189 4.39 28.30 -18.25
N ALA A 190 4.61 29.35 -17.45
CA ALA A 190 3.83 29.56 -16.22
C ALA A 190 2.32 29.64 -16.53
N GLY A 191 1.92 30.40 -17.55
CA GLY A 191 0.53 30.51 -17.99
C GLY A 191 -0.06 29.20 -18.53
N ARG A 192 0.72 28.39 -19.26
CA ARG A 192 0.31 27.03 -19.69
C ARG A 192 0.05 26.11 -18.51
N ARG A 193 1.02 25.98 -17.60
CA ARG A 193 0.94 25.10 -16.43
C ARG A 193 -0.21 25.49 -15.48
N LEU A 194 -0.45 26.80 -15.33
CA LEU A 194 -1.59 27.31 -14.56
C LEU A 194 -2.94 26.92 -15.18
N ARG A 195 -3.08 26.90 -16.51
CA ARG A 195 -4.32 26.46 -17.17
C ARG A 195 -4.62 24.97 -16.98
N GLU A 196 -3.58 24.13 -16.83
CA GLU A 196 -3.76 22.72 -16.48
C GLU A 196 -4.26 22.56 -15.03
N PHE A 197 -3.65 23.29 -14.07
CA PHE A 197 -4.14 23.36 -12.69
C PHE A 197 -5.61 23.82 -12.60
N GLN A 198 -6.03 24.80 -13.41
CA GLN A 198 -7.39 25.34 -13.41
C GLN A 198 -8.48 24.29 -13.76
N LYS A 199 -8.13 23.19 -14.45
CA LYS A 199 -9.10 22.13 -14.81
C LYS A 199 -9.65 21.40 -13.59
N GLY A 200 -8.88 21.32 -12.50
CA GLY A 200 -9.31 20.67 -11.25
C GLY A 200 -10.58 21.28 -10.65
N ALA A 201 -10.77 22.61 -10.79
CA ALA A 201 -11.93 23.31 -10.23
C ALA A 201 -13.26 22.79 -10.77
N THR A 202 -13.35 22.55 -12.09
CA THR A 202 -14.55 21.99 -12.72
C THR A 202 -14.70 20.50 -12.41
N ALA A 203 -13.58 19.78 -12.29
CA ALA A 203 -13.58 18.34 -12.04
C ALA A 203 -14.14 17.97 -10.66
N CYS A 204 -13.82 18.73 -9.61
CA CYS A 204 -14.29 18.45 -8.25
C CYS A 204 -15.55 19.23 -7.82
N LEU A 205 -16.12 20.08 -8.68
CA LEU A 205 -17.34 20.85 -8.37
C LEU A 205 -18.58 19.98 -8.08
N PRO A 206 -18.88 18.89 -8.80
CA PRO A 206 -20.06 18.07 -8.51
C PRO A 206 -19.94 17.42 -7.13
N ILE A 207 -20.95 17.59 -6.26
CA ILE A 207 -20.90 17.17 -4.84
C ILE A 207 -20.43 15.72 -4.64
N ASP A 208 -20.92 14.79 -5.46
CA ASP A 208 -20.60 13.36 -5.39
C ASP A 208 -19.56 12.91 -6.47
N TYR A 209 -18.65 13.78 -6.93
CA TYR A 209 -17.65 13.44 -7.98
C TYR A 209 -16.69 12.29 -7.61
N PHE A 210 -16.53 12.02 -6.32
CA PHE A 210 -15.67 10.97 -5.80
C PHE A 210 -16.36 10.20 -4.66
N ARG A 211 -16.93 9.05 -5.02
CA ARG A 211 -17.71 8.16 -4.14
C ARG A 211 -17.05 7.66 -2.84
N HIS A 212 -15.76 7.93 -2.62
CA HIS A 212 -15.03 7.51 -1.41
C HIS A 212 -14.61 8.70 -0.54
N GLY A 213 -15.25 9.87 -0.67
CA GLY A 213 -14.98 11.07 0.13
C GLY A 213 -14.15 12.09 -0.63
N GLY A 214 -14.82 12.99 -1.37
CA GLY A 214 -14.16 13.95 -2.27
C GLY A 214 -13.67 15.24 -1.62
N ASP A 215 -13.66 15.34 -0.29
CA ASP A 215 -13.45 16.62 0.40
C ASP A 215 -12.07 16.79 1.06
N GLU A 216 -11.32 15.69 1.30
CA GLU A 216 -10.07 15.71 2.08
C GLU A 216 -8.86 16.36 1.36
N MET A 217 -7.67 16.38 1.99
CA MET A 217 -6.54 17.18 1.48
C MET A 217 -5.66 16.49 0.44
N LEU A 218 -5.52 15.16 0.45
CA LEU A 218 -4.52 14.54 -0.42
C LEU A 218 -5.00 14.43 -1.87
N VAL A 219 -6.30 14.16 -2.04
CA VAL A 219 -6.98 13.95 -3.33
C VAL A 219 -8.27 14.76 -3.51
N GLY A 220 -8.83 15.32 -2.44
CA GLY A 220 -10.12 16.01 -2.44
C GLY A 220 -10.10 17.53 -2.70
N ARG A 221 -11.28 18.15 -2.56
CA ARG A 221 -11.51 19.60 -2.72
C ARG A 221 -10.65 20.44 -1.79
N ALA A 222 -10.44 20.02 -0.53
CA ALA A 222 -9.57 20.76 0.38
C ALA A 222 -8.15 20.83 -0.19
N GLY A 223 -7.62 19.74 -0.76
CA GLY A 223 -6.33 19.73 -1.45
C GLY A 223 -6.29 20.73 -2.60
N TYR A 224 -7.30 20.70 -3.48
CA TYR A 224 -7.38 21.62 -4.62
C TYR A 224 -7.38 23.10 -4.20
N LEU A 225 -8.18 23.44 -3.19
CA LEU A 225 -8.31 24.80 -2.66
C LEU A 225 -7.08 25.24 -1.86
N LEU A 226 -6.38 24.31 -1.21
CA LEU A 226 -5.06 24.54 -0.61
C LEU A 226 -4.06 24.96 -1.69
N GLY A 227 -4.03 24.22 -2.80
CA GLY A 227 -3.23 24.57 -3.99
C GLY A 227 -3.59 25.93 -4.57
N CYS A 228 -4.89 26.26 -4.62
CA CYS A 228 -5.35 27.60 -5.05
C CYS A 228 -4.79 28.70 -4.14
N ARG A 229 -4.83 28.47 -2.82
CA ARG A 229 -4.36 29.44 -1.83
C ARG A 229 -2.85 29.61 -1.86
N TRP A 230 -2.10 28.52 -2.05
CA TRP A 230 -0.65 28.56 -2.22
C TRP A 230 -0.25 29.30 -3.52
N LEU A 231 -0.84 28.95 -4.67
CA LEU A 231 -0.57 29.61 -5.95
C LEU A 231 -0.78 31.12 -5.90
N ALA A 232 -1.85 31.58 -5.26
CA ALA A 232 -2.11 33.01 -5.13
C ALA A 232 -1.04 33.75 -4.32
N SER A 233 -0.48 33.12 -3.28
CA SER A 233 0.62 33.72 -2.51
C SER A 233 1.91 33.80 -3.34
N GLN A 234 2.20 32.77 -4.15
CA GLN A 234 3.41 32.74 -4.98
C GLN A 234 3.34 33.67 -6.20
N LEU A 235 2.17 33.77 -6.83
CA LEU A 235 1.99 34.49 -8.09
C LEU A 235 1.43 35.92 -7.93
N GLY A 236 0.91 36.28 -6.75
CA GLY A 236 0.25 37.56 -6.48
C GLY A 236 -1.13 37.74 -7.13
N GLN A 237 -1.70 36.66 -7.68
CA GLN A 237 -2.99 36.66 -8.38
C GLN A 237 -3.75 35.35 -8.12
N GLU A 238 -5.07 35.42 -8.05
CA GLU A 238 -5.91 34.25 -7.82
C GLU A 238 -5.89 33.29 -9.03
N PRO A 239 -5.64 31.98 -8.84
CA PRO A 239 -5.57 31.02 -9.93
C PRO A 239 -6.97 30.68 -10.50
N ILE A 240 -8.03 30.87 -9.72
CA ILE A 240 -9.43 30.75 -10.16
C ILE A 240 -10.23 31.95 -9.65
N ASN A 241 -11.33 32.30 -10.34
CA ASN A 241 -12.19 33.39 -9.91
C ASN A 241 -12.90 33.07 -8.58
N GLN A 242 -13.31 34.12 -7.86
CA GLN A 242 -13.95 34.00 -6.54
C GLN A 242 -15.24 33.17 -6.59
N LYS A 243 -16.06 33.32 -7.65
CA LYS A 243 -17.31 32.57 -7.82
C LYS A 243 -17.10 31.05 -7.81
N HIS A 244 -16.12 30.55 -8.55
CA HIS A 244 -15.81 29.11 -8.56
C HIS A 244 -15.20 28.64 -7.23
N ARG A 245 -14.35 29.47 -6.60
CA ARG A 245 -13.78 29.16 -5.28
C ARG A 245 -14.87 29.03 -4.21
N PHE A 246 -15.82 29.95 -4.19
CA PHE A 246 -16.92 29.97 -3.23
C PHE A 246 -17.85 28.77 -3.45
N ALA A 247 -18.22 28.49 -4.71
CA ALA A 247 -19.04 27.32 -5.04
C ALA A 247 -18.40 25.99 -4.58
N LEU A 248 -17.07 25.84 -4.66
CA LEU A 248 -16.38 24.66 -4.13
C LEU A 248 -16.48 24.57 -2.60
N LEU A 249 -16.33 25.69 -1.88
CA LEU A 249 -16.44 25.74 -0.42
C LEU A 249 -17.89 25.49 0.05
N ASP A 250 -18.88 26.05 -0.67
CA ASP A 250 -20.31 25.81 -0.41
C ASP A 250 -20.66 24.33 -0.59
N VAL A 251 -20.15 23.69 -1.65
CA VAL A 251 -20.31 22.24 -1.88
C VAL A 251 -19.61 21.41 -0.80
N MET A 252 -18.43 21.81 -0.31
CA MET A 252 -17.77 21.14 0.82
C MET A 252 -18.64 21.21 2.09
N VAL A 253 -19.26 22.37 2.38
CA VAL A 253 -20.18 22.51 3.51
C VAL A 253 -21.43 21.65 3.32
N GLU A 254 -22.07 21.70 2.14
CA GLU A 254 -23.26 20.90 1.86
C GLU A 254 -22.97 19.39 1.99
N SER A 255 -21.84 18.93 1.45
CA SER A 255 -21.34 17.56 1.59
C SER A 255 -21.24 17.16 3.06
N GLY A 256 -20.58 17.99 3.88
CA GLY A 256 -20.38 17.76 5.30
C GLY A 256 -21.66 17.74 6.14
N MET A 257 -22.58 18.68 5.87
CA MET A 257 -23.89 18.73 6.54
C MET A 257 -24.78 17.54 6.15
N ARG A 258 -24.80 17.18 4.86
CA ARG A 258 -25.56 16.05 4.32
C ARG A 258 -25.05 14.75 4.93
N TYR A 259 -23.73 14.55 4.98
CA TYR A 259 -23.11 13.38 5.57
C TYR A 259 -23.37 13.31 7.08
N ALA A 260 -23.12 14.39 7.84
CA ALA A 260 -23.37 14.45 9.28
C ALA A 260 -24.82 14.12 9.64
N LYS A 261 -25.79 14.70 8.92
CA LYS A 261 -27.23 14.42 9.10
C LYS A 261 -27.56 12.96 8.84
N ASN A 262 -27.07 12.38 7.75
CA ASN A 262 -27.36 10.99 7.37
C ASN A 262 -26.77 9.97 8.35
N HIS A 263 -25.60 10.27 8.92
CA HIS A 263 -24.89 9.40 9.87
C HIS A 263 -25.20 9.73 11.34
N LYS A 264 -26.03 10.75 11.61
CA LYS A 264 -26.38 11.26 12.94
C LYS A 264 -25.14 11.69 13.76
N SER A 265 -24.15 12.27 13.09
CA SER A 265 -22.96 12.79 13.76
C SER A 265 -23.33 13.97 14.66
N PHE A 266 -22.70 14.06 15.83
CA PHE A 266 -22.81 15.22 16.71
C PHE A 266 -21.96 16.41 16.23
N ILE A 267 -21.03 16.17 15.31
CA ILE A 267 -20.23 17.21 14.66
C ILE A 267 -21.01 17.67 13.42
N PRO A 268 -21.38 18.96 13.31
CA PRO A 268 -22.35 19.41 12.31
C PRO A 268 -21.81 19.43 10.87
N LEU A 269 -20.49 19.33 10.70
CA LEU A 269 -19.83 18.93 9.46
C LEU A 269 -19.02 17.66 9.74
N MET A 270 -19.31 16.59 9.02
CA MET A 270 -18.55 15.34 9.12
C MET A 270 -18.37 14.75 7.73
N TYR A 271 -17.27 14.03 7.53
CA TYR A 271 -16.88 13.48 6.24
C TYR A 271 -16.28 12.10 6.48
N SER A 272 -16.38 11.21 5.49
CA SER A 272 -15.61 9.96 5.50
C SER A 272 -14.76 9.84 4.26
N TYR A 273 -13.51 9.39 4.43
CA TYR A 273 -12.66 8.94 3.34
C TYR A 273 -12.54 7.42 3.40
N TYR A 274 -12.85 6.74 2.29
CA TYR A 274 -12.97 5.26 2.20
C TYR A 274 -13.80 4.64 3.34
N GLY A 275 -14.89 5.31 3.74
CA GLY A 275 -15.81 4.85 4.79
C GLY A 275 -15.32 5.03 6.23
N THR A 276 -14.19 5.73 6.44
CA THR A 276 -13.67 6.09 7.77
C THR A 276 -13.85 7.58 8.02
N GLU A 277 -14.49 7.95 9.13
CA GLU A 277 -14.60 9.33 9.62
C GLU A 277 -13.25 9.80 10.22
N TYR A 278 -12.27 10.07 9.37
CA TYR A 278 -10.96 10.56 9.80
C TYR A 278 -11.04 11.98 10.38
N LEU A 279 -10.18 12.24 11.36
CA LEU A 279 -10.08 13.52 12.06
C LEU A 279 -8.79 14.28 11.75
N GLY A 280 -7.71 13.57 11.38
CA GLY A 280 -6.39 14.16 11.11
C GLY A 280 -6.29 15.05 9.86
N ALA A 281 -5.16 15.73 9.69
CA ALA A 281 -4.99 16.76 8.65
C ALA A 281 -4.97 16.21 7.22
N ALA A 282 -4.47 14.99 6.99
CA ALA A 282 -4.36 14.42 5.64
C ALA A 282 -5.73 14.05 5.04
N HIS A 283 -6.45 13.14 5.71
CA HIS A 283 -7.66 12.50 5.19
C HIS A 283 -8.96 12.92 5.88
N GLY A 284 -8.89 13.84 6.85
CA GLY A 284 -9.94 14.03 7.84
C GLY A 284 -10.43 15.46 8.02
N LEU A 285 -11.39 15.60 8.95
CA LEU A 285 -12.09 16.84 9.26
C LEU A 285 -11.15 18.03 9.51
N CYS A 286 -10.02 17.83 10.21
CA CYS A 286 -9.03 18.88 10.46
C CYS A 286 -8.52 19.55 9.19
N GLY A 287 -8.17 18.78 8.15
CA GLY A 287 -7.64 19.34 6.91
C GLY A 287 -8.69 20.12 6.12
N ILE A 288 -9.92 19.60 6.14
CA ILE A 288 -11.10 20.22 5.51
C ILE A 288 -11.40 21.57 6.18
N LEU A 289 -11.49 21.59 7.52
CA LEU A 289 -11.73 22.81 8.29
C LEU A 289 -10.59 23.83 8.13
N PHE A 290 -9.32 23.39 8.11
CA PHE A 290 -8.19 24.27 7.86
C PHE A 290 -8.35 25.04 6.54
N VAL A 291 -8.74 24.35 5.46
CA VAL A 291 -8.91 24.98 4.15
C VAL A 291 -10.12 25.90 4.10
N MET A 292 -11.23 25.57 4.79
CA MET A 292 -12.34 26.52 5.00
C MET A 292 -11.87 27.79 5.71
N LEU A 293 -11.08 27.66 6.78
CA LEU A 293 -10.52 28.78 7.54
C LEU A 293 -9.43 29.56 6.78
N GLN A 294 -8.80 28.99 5.74
CA GLN A 294 -7.91 29.73 4.85
C GLN A 294 -8.66 30.69 3.90
N ASN A 295 -9.97 30.50 3.71
CA ASN A 295 -10.79 31.31 2.83
C ASN A 295 -11.67 32.30 3.63
N GLN A 296 -11.01 33.22 4.33
CA GLN A 296 -11.65 34.20 5.22
C GLN A 296 -12.70 35.08 4.52
N ASP A 297 -12.48 35.43 3.24
CA ASP A 297 -13.42 36.24 2.47
C ASP A 297 -14.72 35.49 2.16
N TRP A 298 -14.64 34.18 1.91
CA TRP A 298 -15.81 33.30 1.84
C TRP A 298 -16.45 33.15 3.22
N LEU A 299 -15.67 32.85 4.27
CA LEU A 299 -16.19 32.58 5.62
C LEU A 299 -16.95 33.78 6.20
N ALA A 300 -16.51 35.01 5.92
CA ALA A 300 -17.20 36.22 6.33
C ALA A 300 -18.59 36.39 5.67
N GLN A 301 -18.74 35.89 4.43
CA GLN A 301 -19.96 35.99 3.62
C GLN A 301 -20.86 34.74 3.72
N SER A 302 -20.32 33.60 4.13
CA SER A 302 -21.02 32.32 4.14
C SER A 302 -22.17 32.30 5.16
N PRO A 303 -23.39 31.87 4.78
CA PRO A 303 -24.49 31.65 5.73
C PRO A 303 -24.21 30.47 6.68
N HIS A 304 -23.16 29.69 6.43
CA HIS A 304 -22.78 28.52 7.23
C HIS A 304 -21.55 28.76 8.13
N LYS A 305 -21.08 30.00 8.28
CA LYS A 305 -19.91 30.32 9.12
C LYS A 305 -20.02 29.80 10.57
N ASP A 306 -21.21 29.83 11.14
CA ASP A 306 -21.46 29.34 12.50
C ASP A 306 -21.48 27.82 12.57
N VAL A 307 -21.86 27.14 11.48
CA VAL A 307 -21.76 25.68 11.32
C VAL A 307 -20.29 25.25 11.22
N VAL A 308 -19.47 25.99 10.47
CA VAL A 308 -18.01 25.77 10.40
C VAL A 308 -17.36 26.00 11.76
N ARG A 309 -17.73 27.06 12.50
CA ARG A 309 -17.23 27.30 13.87
C ARG A 309 -17.66 26.20 14.84
N ALA A 310 -18.92 25.77 14.79
CA ALA A 310 -19.41 24.68 15.63
C ALA A 310 -18.71 23.34 15.33
N ALA A 311 -18.43 23.03 14.06
CA ALA A 311 -17.63 21.87 13.68
C ALA A 311 -16.18 21.96 14.20
N MET A 312 -15.57 23.14 14.13
CA MET A 312 -14.22 23.38 14.64
C MET A 312 -14.14 23.29 16.17
N ASP A 313 -15.14 23.82 16.89
CA ASP A 313 -15.21 23.71 18.36
C ASP A 313 -15.49 22.27 18.80
N ALA A 314 -16.37 21.54 18.09
CA ALA A 314 -16.62 20.13 18.35
C ALA A 314 -15.36 19.26 18.07
N PHE A 315 -14.61 19.56 17.00
CA PHE A 315 -13.30 18.93 16.73
C PHE A 315 -12.26 19.25 17.81
N MET A 316 -12.17 20.51 18.24
CA MET A 316 -11.25 20.95 19.29
C MET A 316 -11.53 20.26 20.63
N ASN A 317 -12.81 20.04 20.95
CA ASN A 317 -13.24 19.28 22.13
C ASN A 317 -12.90 17.78 22.07
N LEU A 318 -12.41 17.25 20.94
CA LEU A 318 -11.84 15.89 20.86
C LEU A 318 -10.39 15.81 21.36
N GLN A 319 -9.76 16.94 21.71
CA GLN A 319 -8.39 16.95 22.21
C GLN A 319 -8.30 16.17 23.54
N THR A 320 -7.47 15.13 23.56
CA THR A 320 -7.25 14.28 24.75
C THR A 320 -6.65 15.09 25.91
N GLU A 321 -6.69 14.56 27.14
CA GLU A 321 -6.13 15.23 28.33
C GLU A 321 -4.63 15.57 28.17
N GLU A 322 -3.87 14.68 27.52
CA GLU A 322 -2.45 14.87 27.19
C GLU A 322 -2.21 15.88 26.04
N GLY A 323 -3.25 16.33 25.34
CA GLY A 323 -3.14 17.33 24.26
C GLY A 323 -3.12 16.76 22.84
N ASN A 324 -3.27 15.45 22.66
CA ASN A 324 -3.35 14.83 21.33
C ASN A 324 -4.76 14.89 20.72
N PHE A 325 -4.90 14.48 19.46
CA PHE A 325 -6.17 14.33 18.76
C PHE A 325 -6.34 12.90 18.23
N PRO A 326 -7.53 12.28 18.32
CA PRO A 326 -7.78 10.94 17.77
C PRO A 326 -7.57 10.87 16.25
N CYS A 327 -7.32 9.68 15.71
CA CYS A 327 -7.10 9.50 14.27
C CYS A 327 -8.42 9.58 13.48
N ALA A 328 -9.48 8.99 14.04
CA ALA A 328 -10.81 8.88 13.47
C ALA A 328 -11.87 8.79 14.58
N MET A 329 -13.15 9.00 14.27
CA MET A 329 -14.27 8.90 15.22
C MET A 329 -14.37 7.50 15.86
N ASP A 330 -13.97 6.46 15.13
CA ASP A 330 -13.92 5.07 15.61
C ASP A 330 -13.00 4.86 16.84
N ASP A 331 -11.95 5.69 16.99
CA ASP A 331 -11.03 5.65 18.15
C ASP A 331 -11.76 6.10 19.45
N LEU A 332 -12.91 6.78 19.37
CA LEU A 332 -13.63 7.30 20.54
C LEU A 332 -14.56 6.26 21.21
N VAL A 333 -14.78 5.09 20.60
CA VAL A 333 -15.86 4.17 21.00
C VAL A 333 -15.35 2.83 21.55
N GLY A 334 -15.27 2.74 22.88
CA GLY A 334 -15.15 1.48 23.62
C GLY A 334 -13.92 0.65 23.24
N ARG A 335 -14.12 -0.62 22.85
CA ARG A 335 -13.03 -1.57 22.52
C ARG A 335 -12.26 -1.24 21.23
N ARG A 336 -12.63 -0.19 20.49
CA ARG A 336 -11.86 0.33 19.34
C ARG A 336 -10.88 1.44 19.71
N ASN A 337 -10.92 1.93 20.96
CA ASN A 337 -9.98 2.95 21.40
C ASN A 337 -8.52 2.49 21.22
N ARG A 338 -7.72 3.39 20.64
CA ARG A 338 -6.30 3.23 20.41
C ARG A 338 -5.60 3.15 21.78
N ARG A 339 -4.81 2.11 21.99
CA ARG A 339 -3.98 2.00 23.20
C ARG A 339 -3.01 3.19 23.28
N PRO A 340 -2.66 3.70 24.47
CA PRO A 340 -1.63 4.73 24.62
C PRO A 340 -0.31 4.39 23.92
N GLU A 341 0.12 3.13 23.95
CA GLU A 341 1.33 2.67 23.24
C GLU A 341 1.21 2.72 21.70
N ASP A 342 -0.02 2.77 21.17
CA ASP A 342 -0.35 2.82 19.74
C ASP A 342 -0.70 4.23 19.24
N GLU A 343 -0.56 5.24 20.09
CA GLU A 343 -0.80 6.65 19.82
C GLU A 343 -0.09 7.14 18.54
N LEU A 344 -0.76 8.01 17.78
CA LEU A 344 -0.21 8.67 16.61
C LEU A 344 0.05 10.14 16.96
N VAL A 345 1.32 10.54 16.88
CA VAL A 345 1.78 11.92 17.04
C VAL A 345 2.40 12.33 15.71
N HIS A 346 1.57 12.44 14.68
CA HIS A 346 1.97 12.70 13.29
C HIS A 346 1.24 13.91 12.69
N TRP A 347 1.77 14.46 11.58
CA TRP A 347 1.03 15.45 10.79
C TRP A 347 -0.24 14.86 10.16
N CYS A 348 -0.16 13.65 9.57
CA CYS A 348 -1.33 13.05 8.94
C CYS A 348 -2.46 12.72 9.94
N HIS A 349 -2.09 12.30 11.16
CA HIS A 349 -3.01 11.91 12.24
C HIS A 349 -2.41 12.24 13.62
N GLY A 350 -3.07 13.11 14.37
CA GLY A 350 -2.67 13.55 15.71
C GLY A 350 -2.46 15.06 15.83
N ALA A 351 -1.95 15.47 17.00
CA ALA A 351 -1.64 16.85 17.35
C ALA A 351 -0.78 17.61 16.34
N PRO A 352 0.31 17.05 15.78
CA PRO A 352 1.12 17.77 14.79
C PRO A 352 0.37 18.18 13.53
N GLY A 353 -0.70 17.45 13.15
CA GLY A 353 -1.61 17.89 12.08
C GLY A 353 -2.61 18.93 12.56
N ALA A 354 -3.20 18.68 13.74
CA ALA A 354 -4.25 19.52 14.31
C ALA A 354 -3.81 20.97 14.56
N VAL A 355 -2.53 21.20 14.93
CA VAL A 355 -2.04 22.55 15.25
C VAL A 355 -2.20 23.56 14.12
N TYR A 356 -2.09 23.16 12.84
CA TYR A 356 -2.27 24.10 11.73
C TYR A 356 -3.72 24.60 11.63
N CYS A 357 -4.70 23.70 11.83
CA CYS A 357 -6.12 24.05 11.86
C CYS A 357 -6.48 24.88 13.10
N VAL A 358 -6.02 24.45 14.28
CA VAL A 358 -6.27 25.18 15.55
C VAL A 358 -5.59 26.56 15.54
N ALA A 359 -4.39 26.69 14.96
CA ALA A 359 -3.72 27.98 14.79
C ALA A 359 -4.45 28.89 13.80
N LYS A 360 -4.99 28.34 12.71
CA LYS A 360 -5.83 29.14 11.82
C LYS A 360 -7.13 29.58 12.50
N ALA A 361 -7.76 28.73 13.31
CA ALA A 361 -8.92 29.08 14.13
C ALA A 361 -8.59 30.20 15.14
N TYR A 362 -7.45 30.11 15.83
CA TYR A 362 -6.94 31.19 16.70
C TYR A 362 -6.78 32.50 15.94
N LEU A 363 -6.11 32.50 14.79
CA LEU A 363 -5.93 33.71 13.95
C LEU A 363 -7.24 34.23 13.33
N THR A 364 -8.29 33.41 13.27
CA THR A 364 -9.61 33.79 12.71
C THR A 364 -10.51 34.45 13.76
N TRP A 365 -10.55 33.89 14.97
CA TRP A 365 -11.52 34.30 16.01
C TRP A 365 -10.89 34.93 17.25
N ASN A 366 -9.55 34.91 17.38
CA ASN A 366 -8.78 35.42 18.52
C ASN A 366 -9.28 34.89 19.88
N ASP A 367 -9.73 33.63 19.90
CA ASP A 367 -10.29 32.94 21.07
C ASP A 367 -9.18 32.12 21.75
N GLU A 368 -8.84 32.52 22.97
CA GLU A 368 -7.70 31.99 23.75
C GLU A 368 -7.77 30.47 23.99
N LYS A 369 -8.96 29.85 23.88
CA LYS A 369 -9.11 28.40 23.98
C LYS A 369 -8.27 27.65 22.92
N TYR A 370 -8.14 28.22 21.71
CA TYR A 370 -7.33 27.64 20.65
C TYR A 370 -5.84 27.76 20.97
N LEU A 371 -5.37 28.90 21.51
CA LEU A 371 -3.97 29.04 21.91
C LEU A 371 -3.61 28.09 23.06
N LYS A 372 -4.51 27.89 24.04
CA LYS A 372 -4.36 26.85 25.08
C LYS A 372 -4.27 25.45 24.48
N SER A 373 -5.11 25.13 23.49
CA SER A 373 -5.08 23.84 22.78
C SER A 373 -3.74 23.63 22.03
N LEU A 374 -3.21 24.66 21.35
CA LEU A 374 -1.90 24.63 20.69
C LEU A 374 -0.75 24.34 21.67
N ARG A 375 -0.77 24.98 22.84
CA ARG A 375 0.28 24.81 23.87
C ARG A 375 0.35 23.36 24.33
N ARG A 376 -0.80 22.77 24.68
CA ARG A 376 -0.93 21.35 25.06
C ARG A 376 -0.44 20.41 23.94
N ALA A 377 -0.82 20.68 22.69
CA ALA A 377 -0.35 19.92 21.55
C ALA A 377 1.17 20.01 21.37
N ALA A 378 1.79 21.18 21.58
CA ALA A 378 3.24 21.34 21.50
C ALA A 378 3.99 20.73 22.70
N ASP A 379 3.37 20.66 23.89
CA ASP A 379 3.95 19.97 25.04
C ASP A 379 3.92 18.43 24.82
N LEU A 380 2.82 17.86 24.32
CA LEU A 380 2.78 16.46 23.84
C LEU A 380 3.85 16.19 22.78
N VAL A 381 3.99 17.06 21.78
CA VAL A 381 4.97 16.88 20.70
C VAL A 381 6.40 17.01 21.24
N TRP A 382 6.64 17.78 22.29
CA TRP A 382 7.93 17.80 22.97
C TRP A 382 8.26 16.47 23.65
N GLU A 383 7.30 15.88 24.34
CA GLU A 383 7.49 14.61 25.05
C GLU A 383 7.56 13.40 24.10
N LYS A 384 6.76 13.40 23.03
CA LYS A 384 6.46 12.21 22.20
C LYS A 384 6.78 12.38 20.71
N GLY A 385 7.26 13.54 20.28
CA GLY A 385 7.42 13.88 18.86
C GLY A 385 8.69 13.34 18.18
N LEU A 386 9.64 12.77 18.92
CA LEU A 386 10.83 12.12 18.36
C LEU A 386 10.47 10.70 17.87
N LEU A 387 9.99 10.56 16.64
CA LEU A 387 9.36 9.32 16.18
C LEU A 387 10.36 8.24 15.72
N LEU A 388 10.11 6.98 16.12
CA LEU A 388 10.74 5.79 15.56
C LEU A 388 10.33 5.51 14.09
N LYS A 389 9.47 6.35 13.50
CA LYS A 389 8.96 6.18 12.13
C LYS A 389 9.87 6.76 11.05
N GLY A 390 10.77 7.69 11.38
CA GLY A 390 11.75 8.23 10.42
C GLY A 390 11.84 9.76 10.42
N PRO A 391 12.62 10.34 9.49
CA PRO A 391 12.95 11.77 9.49
C PRO A 391 11.87 12.67 8.87
N GLY A 392 11.02 12.17 7.97
CA GLY A 392 10.14 12.97 7.10
C GLY A 392 9.05 13.80 7.79
N ILE A 393 8.24 14.48 6.98
CA ILE A 393 7.29 15.50 7.46
C ILE A 393 5.85 15.02 7.65
N CYS A 394 5.41 13.98 6.95
CA CYS A 394 4.06 13.44 7.10
C CYS A 394 3.83 12.79 8.48
N HIS A 395 4.88 12.14 8.99
CA HIS A 395 4.83 11.29 10.19
C HIS A 395 6.24 10.95 10.68
N GLY A 396 7.14 11.93 10.69
CA GLY A 396 8.53 11.81 11.14
C GLY A 396 8.97 13.01 11.98
N VAL A 397 10.23 12.99 12.42
CA VAL A 397 10.78 13.99 13.36
C VAL A 397 10.73 15.42 12.81
N ALA A 398 11.05 15.64 11.53
CA ALA A 398 11.03 16.99 10.94
C ALA A 398 9.62 17.59 10.93
N GLY A 399 8.60 16.82 10.55
CA GLY A 399 7.21 17.31 10.52
C GLY A 399 6.64 17.63 11.90
N ASN A 400 7.13 16.93 12.93
CA ASN A 400 6.81 17.24 14.31
C ASN A 400 7.57 18.48 14.82
N ALA A 401 8.79 18.74 14.33
CA ALA A 401 9.56 19.92 14.69
C ALA A 401 8.94 21.23 14.16
N GLU A 402 8.29 21.20 12.99
CA GLU A 402 7.53 22.32 12.40
C GLU A 402 6.45 22.87 13.34
N VAL A 403 5.88 22.03 14.23
CA VAL A 403 4.93 22.45 15.26
C VAL A 403 5.53 23.55 16.14
N PHE A 404 6.82 23.45 16.49
CA PHE A 404 7.49 24.44 17.30
C PHE A 404 7.82 25.71 16.53
N LEU A 405 8.20 25.61 15.26
CA LEU A 405 8.40 26.78 14.40
C LEU A 405 7.09 27.55 14.21
N LEU A 406 5.96 26.85 14.02
CA LEU A 406 4.62 27.43 14.03
C LEU A 406 4.32 28.19 15.33
N LEU A 407 4.50 27.56 16.49
CA LEU A 407 4.21 28.21 17.78
C LEU A 407 5.17 29.37 18.08
N TYR A 408 6.44 29.28 17.67
CA TYR A 408 7.38 30.40 17.73
C TYR A 408 6.93 31.58 16.83
N ARG A 409 6.50 31.31 15.59
CA ARG A 409 5.92 32.32 14.69
C ARG A 409 4.65 32.98 15.24
N LEU A 410 3.89 32.28 16.09
CA LEU A 410 2.67 32.79 16.72
C LEU A 410 2.95 33.59 18.00
N THR A 411 3.81 33.09 18.89
CA THR A 411 3.94 33.58 20.28
C THR A 411 5.26 34.29 20.60
N LYS A 412 6.32 34.08 19.80
CA LYS A 412 7.71 34.51 20.07
C LYS A 412 8.35 33.93 21.34
N GLU A 413 7.74 32.94 21.97
CA GLU A 413 8.33 32.24 23.12
C GLU A 413 9.55 31.41 22.70
N GLN A 414 10.70 31.75 23.27
CA GLN A 414 12.00 31.15 22.94
C GLN A 414 12.06 29.64 23.16
N LYS A 415 11.25 29.09 24.09
CA LYS A 415 11.18 27.64 24.32
C LYS A 415 10.83 26.88 23.05
N TYR A 416 9.95 27.40 22.20
CA TYR A 416 9.58 26.70 20.97
C TYR A 416 10.75 26.68 19.96
N LEU A 417 11.49 27.79 19.83
CA LEU A 417 12.69 27.80 18.99
C LEU A 417 13.78 26.83 19.51
N HIS A 418 13.97 26.74 20.83
CA HIS A 418 14.84 25.74 21.47
C HIS A 418 14.40 24.31 21.15
N ARG A 419 13.10 24.00 21.31
CA ARG A 419 12.58 22.66 21.01
C ARG A 419 12.78 22.27 19.54
N ALA A 420 12.62 23.21 18.61
CA ALA A 420 12.93 23.00 17.19
C ALA A 420 14.43 22.73 16.95
N LEU A 421 15.32 23.51 17.59
CA LEU A 421 16.78 23.26 17.55
C LEU A 421 17.14 21.86 18.05
N LYS A 422 16.49 21.38 19.12
CA LYS A 422 16.74 20.03 19.67
C LYS A 422 16.21 18.92 18.77
N PHE A 423 15.11 19.14 18.05
CA PHE A 423 14.64 18.18 17.05
C PHE A 423 15.58 18.10 15.83
N GLN A 424 16.17 19.21 15.38
CA GLN A 424 17.22 19.12 14.34
C GLN A 424 18.54 18.56 14.87
N GLU A 425 18.90 18.73 16.14
CA GLU A 425 20.02 17.99 16.75
C GLU A 425 19.75 16.48 16.73
N PHE A 426 18.52 16.05 17.08
CA PHE A 426 18.14 14.65 17.10
C PHE A 426 18.25 13.97 15.73
N LEU A 427 17.84 14.64 14.66
CA LEU A 427 17.88 14.11 13.29
C LEU A 427 19.28 13.61 12.84
N PHE A 428 20.35 14.12 13.45
CA PHE A 428 21.74 13.74 13.16
C PHE A 428 22.41 13.00 14.33
N SER A 429 21.63 12.50 15.29
CA SER A 429 22.12 11.69 16.41
C SER A 429 22.30 10.22 16.03
N GLU A 430 23.13 9.50 16.79
CA GLU A 430 23.24 8.03 16.69
C GLU A 430 21.89 7.34 16.95
N ASP A 431 21.07 7.90 17.83
CA ASP A 431 19.75 7.39 18.16
C ASP A 431 18.79 7.37 16.95
N MET A 432 18.91 8.35 16.06
CA MET A 432 18.12 8.44 14.83
C MET A 432 18.41 7.32 13.84
N LYS A 433 19.62 6.72 13.88
CA LYS A 433 19.95 5.53 13.06
C LYS A 433 19.12 4.30 13.43
N ARG A 434 18.43 4.32 14.58
CA ARG A 434 17.49 3.27 15.03
C ARG A 434 16.05 3.51 14.55
N ALA A 435 15.76 4.66 13.93
CA ALA A 435 14.47 4.93 13.31
C ALA A 435 14.30 4.11 12.02
N ARG A 436 13.04 3.90 11.60
CA ARG A 436 12.76 3.22 10.34
C ARG A 436 13.16 4.06 9.13
N THR A 437 13.68 3.39 8.11
CA THR A 437 13.81 3.94 6.75
C THR A 437 12.41 4.15 6.15
N PRO A 438 12.10 5.33 5.57
CA PRO A 438 10.84 5.55 4.86
C PRO A 438 10.74 4.73 3.57
N ASP A 439 9.52 4.42 3.13
CA ASP A 439 9.28 3.67 1.88
C ASP A 439 9.83 4.43 0.65
N THR A 440 9.82 5.78 0.71
CA THR A 440 10.48 6.66 -0.25
C THR A 440 11.51 7.57 0.45
N PRO A 441 12.75 7.11 0.68
CA PRO A 441 13.71 7.75 1.62
C PRO A 441 14.08 9.20 1.33
N TYR A 442 13.92 9.67 0.10
CA TYR A 442 14.33 11.01 -0.35
C TYR A 442 13.13 11.90 -0.72
N SER A 443 11.89 11.42 -0.59
CA SER A 443 10.69 12.17 -0.95
C SER A 443 10.44 13.42 -0.09
N LEU A 444 9.51 14.26 -0.54
CA LEU A 444 9.07 15.43 0.22
C LEU A 444 8.34 15.02 1.50
N TYR A 445 7.33 14.14 1.44
CA TYR A 445 6.50 13.89 2.63
C TYR A 445 7.01 12.78 3.56
N GLU A 446 7.70 11.76 3.04
CA GLU A 446 8.18 10.63 3.86
C GLU A 446 9.68 10.71 4.14
N GLY A 447 10.44 11.32 3.23
CA GLY A 447 11.88 11.28 3.18
C GLY A 447 12.63 12.57 3.50
N LEU A 448 13.86 12.60 3.01
CA LEU A 448 14.84 13.64 3.28
C LEU A 448 14.55 14.99 2.60
N ALA A 449 13.78 15.07 1.51
CA ALA A 449 13.47 16.37 0.91
C ALA A 449 12.53 17.23 1.80
N GLY A 450 11.63 16.60 2.57
CA GLY A 450 10.90 17.30 3.64
C GLY A 450 11.79 17.71 4.80
N THR A 451 12.78 16.88 5.12
CA THR A 451 13.79 17.20 6.14
C THR A 451 14.64 18.42 5.72
N ALA A 452 14.99 18.54 4.44
CA ALA A 452 15.67 19.70 3.89
C ALA A 452 14.80 20.97 3.92
N CYS A 453 13.48 20.87 3.72
CA CYS A 453 12.57 22.02 3.89
C CYS A 453 12.61 22.53 5.33
N PHE A 454 12.46 21.65 6.32
CA PHE A 454 12.54 21.98 7.74
C PHE A 454 13.90 22.57 8.14
N LEU A 455 15.02 22.00 7.67
CA LEU A 455 16.35 22.54 7.94
C LEU A 455 16.58 23.91 7.27
N GLY A 456 15.94 24.17 6.13
CA GLY A 456 15.89 25.50 5.53
C GLY A 456 15.09 26.49 6.38
N ASP A 457 13.94 26.07 6.88
CA ASP A 457 13.05 26.88 7.72
C ASP A 457 13.65 27.17 9.11
N MET A 458 14.48 26.27 9.64
CA MET A 458 15.31 26.51 10.84
C MET A 458 16.31 27.67 10.65
N LEU A 459 16.72 28.01 9.43
CA LEU A 459 17.57 29.18 9.15
C LEU A 459 16.78 30.49 9.11
N HIS A 460 15.44 30.43 8.96
CA HIS A 460 14.55 31.59 8.98
C HIS A 460 13.26 31.30 9.78
N PRO A 461 13.34 31.11 11.12
CA PRO A 461 12.20 30.66 11.93
C PRO A 461 10.95 31.53 11.82
N ASP A 462 11.09 32.82 11.48
CA ASP A 462 9.96 33.74 11.27
C ASP A 462 9.19 33.50 9.95
N LEU A 463 9.84 32.89 8.96
CA LEU A 463 9.30 32.55 7.64
C LEU A 463 8.86 31.08 7.53
N ALA A 464 9.24 30.25 8.51
CA ALA A 464 9.03 28.81 8.53
C ALA A 464 7.57 28.39 8.34
N HIS A 465 7.32 27.43 7.45
CA HIS A 465 5.99 26.89 7.22
C HIS A 465 6.04 25.46 6.68
N PHE A 466 5.34 24.57 7.37
CA PHE A 466 5.04 23.24 6.85
C PHE A 466 4.50 23.32 5.41
N PRO A 467 5.02 22.52 4.46
CA PRO A 467 4.68 22.63 3.05
C PRO A 467 3.19 22.78 2.78
N PHE A 468 2.87 23.87 2.08
CA PHE A 468 1.51 24.33 1.71
C PHE A 468 0.58 24.75 2.87
N MET A 469 0.92 24.54 4.15
CA MET A 469 0.05 24.80 5.31
C MET A 469 0.39 26.08 6.12
N ASP A 470 0.85 27.16 5.48
CA ASP A 470 1.07 28.41 6.21
C ASP A 470 -0.24 29.02 6.74
N VAL A 471 -0.28 29.32 8.04
CA VAL A 471 -1.43 29.90 8.74
C VAL A 471 -1.57 31.40 8.51
N LYS A 472 -0.46 32.10 8.24
CA LYS A 472 -0.39 33.55 7.99
C LYS A 472 -0.22 33.79 6.48
N THR A 473 -1.30 34.03 5.76
CA THR A 473 -1.29 34.20 4.29
C THR A 473 -0.50 35.44 3.87
N GLY A 474 0.79 35.26 3.58
CA GLY A 474 1.69 36.25 2.99
C GLY A 474 2.96 35.54 2.51
N SER A 475 3.38 35.77 1.27
CA SER A 475 4.45 34.97 0.65
C SER A 475 5.85 35.49 1.02
N PRO A 476 6.86 34.61 1.17
CA PRO A 476 8.26 35.05 1.29
C PRO A 476 8.73 35.85 0.06
N PHE A 477 8.11 35.64 -1.12
CA PHE A 477 8.38 36.42 -2.33
C PHE A 477 7.57 37.73 -2.43
N SER A 478 6.53 37.95 -1.62
CA SER A 478 5.64 39.11 -1.77
C SER A 478 6.16 40.41 -1.13
N LYS A 479 7.42 40.45 -0.67
CA LYS A 479 8.06 41.68 -0.17
C LYS A 479 9.23 42.12 -1.05
N ARG A 480 8.93 42.91 -2.08
CA ARG A 480 9.84 43.94 -2.60
C ARG A 480 9.10 45.26 -2.81
N GLY A 481 9.58 46.30 -2.14
CA GLY A 481 9.41 47.69 -2.58
C GLY A 481 8.04 48.31 -2.36
N GLY A 482 7.71 48.61 -1.11
CA GLY A 482 7.05 49.90 -0.87
C GLY A 482 7.98 51.02 -1.38
N ARG A 483 7.45 51.99 -2.12
CA ARG A 483 8.23 53.10 -2.66
C ARG A 483 8.73 54.00 -1.51
N GLU A 484 10.00 53.90 -1.17
CA GLU A 484 10.76 55.10 -0.85
C GLU A 484 11.36 55.65 -2.15
N ARG A 485 11.21 56.96 -2.33
CA ARG A 485 11.71 57.68 -3.50
C ARG A 485 13.17 58.01 -3.25
N GLU A 486 14.07 57.50 -4.08
CA GLU A 486 15.34 58.18 -4.30
C GLU A 486 15.78 58.15 -5.76
N LYS A 487 16.66 59.10 -6.09
CA LYS A 487 16.73 59.71 -7.43
C LYS A 487 17.69 59.01 -8.38
N THR A 488 17.46 59.29 -9.66
CA THR A 488 18.28 58.91 -10.81
C THR A 488 19.66 59.57 -10.83
N ASP A 489 20.71 58.78 -11.10
CA ASP A 489 21.94 59.11 -11.85
C ASP A 489 22.87 57.87 -11.85
N ALA A 490 23.82 57.62 -12.78
CA ALA A 490 23.99 58.09 -14.16
C ALA A 490 24.90 57.10 -14.96
N ARG A 491 24.66 57.02 -16.28
CA ARG A 491 25.61 56.78 -17.42
C ARG A 491 26.87 55.87 -17.27
N LYS A 492 26.94 54.91 -18.21
CA LYS A 492 28.12 54.46 -19.03
C LYS A 492 29.40 53.93 -18.34
N ASN A 493 29.85 52.72 -18.74
CA ASN A 493 30.84 52.55 -19.82
C ASN A 493 30.88 51.08 -20.34
N PRO A 494 31.37 50.80 -21.59
CA PRO A 494 31.45 49.45 -22.16
C PRO A 494 32.89 48.88 -22.18
N ASN A 495 33.05 47.74 -22.87
CA ASN A 495 34.28 46.98 -23.18
C ASN A 495 34.80 45.98 -22.14
N ALA A 496 34.58 44.70 -22.43
CA ALA A 496 35.68 43.73 -22.57
C ALA A 496 35.30 42.70 -23.65
N ARG A 497 36.20 42.44 -24.60
CA ARG A 497 36.06 41.40 -25.64
C ARG A 497 36.95 40.19 -25.27
N GLY A 498 36.63 39.03 -25.83
CA GLY A 498 37.54 37.87 -25.87
C GLY A 498 36.97 36.66 -25.10
N GLY A 499 36.85 35.47 -25.70
CA GLY A 499 37.15 35.11 -27.09
C GLY A 499 36.42 33.83 -27.52
N GLN A 500 36.48 33.52 -28.82
CA GLN A 500 35.98 32.26 -29.35
C GLN A 500 36.89 31.10 -28.93
N VAL A 501 36.29 29.96 -28.61
CA VAL A 501 36.89 28.65 -28.85
C VAL A 501 35.89 27.89 -29.71
N GLU A 502 36.26 27.62 -30.96
CA GLU A 502 35.57 26.64 -31.78
C GLU A 502 35.88 25.24 -31.23
N VAL A 503 34.85 24.41 -31.05
CA VAL A 503 35.03 22.94 -31.01
C VAL A 503 33.95 22.32 -31.89
N GLU A 504 34.41 21.45 -32.77
CA GLU A 504 33.70 20.87 -33.91
C GLU A 504 32.39 20.14 -33.59
N VAL A 505 31.49 20.14 -34.57
CA VAL A 505 30.27 19.33 -34.59
C VAL A 505 30.61 17.85 -34.80
N TRP A 506 30.85 17.11 -33.71
CA TRP A 506 30.99 15.65 -33.75
C TRP A 506 29.63 14.94 -33.69
N ASN A 507 28.95 14.91 -34.84
CA ASN A 507 27.79 14.04 -35.06
C ASN A 507 28.15 12.57 -34.73
N SER A 508 27.42 11.94 -33.80
CA SER A 508 27.44 10.47 -33.60
C SER A 508 26.08 9.90 -33.13
N THR A 509 25.47 9.09 -33.99
CA THR A 509 24.19 8.34 -33.86
C THR A 509 24.33 7.08 -32.96
N ILE A 510 23.30 6.20 -32.83
CA ILE A 510 23.38 4.89 -32.11
C ILE A 510 22.82 3.68 -32.91
N VAL A 511 23.57 2.56 -33.05
CA VAL A 511 23.12 1.18 -33.34
C VAL A 511 22.77 0.57 -32.00
N VAL A 512 21.60 -0.04 -31.91
CA VAL A 512 21.37 -1.10 -30.92
C VAL A 512 21.65 -2.42 -31.67
N PRO A 513 22.66 -3.22 -31.27
CA PRO A 513 22.88 -4.54 -31.87
C PRO A 513 21.67 -5.44 -31.69
N GLU A 514 21.44 -6.37 -32.61
CA GLU A 514 20.31 -7.32 -32.58
C GLU A 514 20.42 -8.36 -31.46
N ASP A 515 21.59 -8.42 -30.82
CA ASP A 515 22.09 -9.47 -29.94
C ASP A 515 21.95 -9.18 -28.43
N LEU A 516 21.31 -8.05 -28.05
CA LEU A 516 21.08 -7.69 -26.64
C LEU A 516 19.95 -8.50 -25.98
N ASN A 517 20.31 -9.28 -24.95
CA ASN A 517 19.41 -10.18 -24.23
C ASN A 517 18.26 -9.41 -23.53
N PHE A 518 17.09 -10.07 -23.43
CA PHE A 518 15.91 -9.58 -22.72
C PHE A 518 16.23 -9.12 -21.28
N TYR A 519 17.12 -9.86 -20.60
CA TYR A 519 17.57 -9.57 -19.24
C TYR A 519 18.40 -8.29 -19.16
N ASP A 520 19.29 -8.06 -20.13
CA ASP A 520 20.09 -6.85 -20.20
C ASP A 520 19.24 -5.63 -20.56
N THR A 521 18.12 -5.82 -21.28
CA THR A 521 17.17 -4.72 -21.48
C THR A 521 16.36 -4.39 -20.23
N TYR A 522 16.06 -5.38 -19.39
CA TYR A 522 15.52 -5.15 -18.04
C TYR A 522 16.57 -4.50 -17.09
N GLN A 523 17.87 -4.57 -17.41
CA GLN A 523 18.94 -3.84 -16.71
C GLN A 523 19.20 -2.43 -17.30
N LEU A 524 19.06 -2.24 -18.61
CA LEU A 524 19.32 -0.98 -19.33
C LEU A 524 18.37 0.16 -18.96
N VAL A 525 17.15 -0.14 -18.49
CA VAL A 525 16.24 0.87 -17.92
C VAL A 525 16.71 1.33 -16.51
N GLY A 526 17.80 0.75 -15.98
CA GLY A 526 18.44 1.11 -14.72
C GLY A 526 19.93 1.48 -14.78
N GLN A 527 20.62 1.40 -15.94
CA GLN A 527 22.04 1.75 -16.06
C GLN A 527 22.39 2.51 -17.35
N LYS A 528 23.25 3.53 -17.23
CA LYS A 528 23.81 4.29 -18.35
C LYS A 528 24.71 3.40 -19.23
N VAL A 529 24.35 3.16 -20.48
CA VAL A 529 25.23 2.54 -21.48
C VAL A 529 25.69 3.56 -22.53
N LYS A 530 26.95 3.41 -22.98
CA LYS A 530 27.65 4.32 -23.91
C LYS A 530 27.17 4.13 -25.36
N LYS A 531 27.28 5.20 -26.16
CA LYS A 531 26.76 5.31 -27.54
C LYS A 531 27.72 4.75 -28.61
N THR A 532 27.22 3.97 -29.58
CA THR A 532 27.86 3.48 -30.84
C THR A 532 26.77 3.29 -31.92
N ARG A 533 27.00 3.44 -33.25
CA ARG A 533 26.23 4.30 -34.22
C ARG A 533 25.39 3.70 -35.43
N SER A 534 24.05 3.94 -35.52
CA SER A 534 23.07 3.54 -36.58
C SER A 534 21.92 4.55 -36.73
N THR A 535 21.04 4.30 -37.72
CA THR A 535 20.06 5.22 -38.31
C THR A 535 18.68 4.56 -38.52
N VAL A 536 17.82 4.58 -37.49
CA VAL A 536 16.36 4.34 -37.61
C VAL A 536 15.64 5.36 -36.69
N PRO A 537 14.48 5.95 -37.06
CA PRO A 537 13.78 6.91 -36.20
C PRO A 537 13.06 6.22 -35.04
N ASP A 538 13.32 6.66 -33.81
CA ASP A 538 12.83 6.01 -32.59
C ASP A 538 11.70 6.84 -31.93
N VAL A 539 10.49 6.27 -31.82
CA VAL A 539 9.29 6.99 -31.36
C VAL A 539 8.97 6.61 -29.92
N THR A 540 9.51 7.39 -28.96
CA THR A 540 9.27 7.16 -27.52
C THR A 540 7.91 7.69 -27.09
N ILE A 541 6.94 6.78 -27.10
CA ILE A 541 5.71 6.89 -26.35
C ILE A 541 6.10 6.44 -24.89
N ASN A 542 5.82 7.13 -23.76
CA ASN A 542 6.02 6.72 -22.32
C ASN A 542 4.75 6.23 -21.50
N ALA A 543 4.64 4.96 -21.08
CA ALA A 543 3.45 4.32 -20.42
C ALA A 543 1.98 4.55 -20.94
N ASP A 544 1.21 5.47 -20.36
CA ASP A 544 -0.25 5.40 -20.14
C ASP A 544 -1.30 5.87 -21.24
N THR A 545 -1.00 6.65 -22.30
CA THR A 545 -1.90 7.06 -23.48
C THR A 545 -2.31 5.81 -24.15
N PHE A 546 -1.34 4.93 -24.35
CA PHE A 546 -1.59 3.82 -25.22
C PHE A 546 -2.59 2.92 -24.48
N ALA A 547 -2.40 2.76 -23.16
CA ALA A 547 -3.42 2.27 -22.24
C ALA A 547 -4.74 3.09 -22.25
N ARG A 548 -4.69 4.42 -22.23
CA ARG A 548 -5.86 5.31 -22.15
C ARG A 548 -6.52 5.62 -23.52
N ALA A 549 -6.00 5.12 -24.64
CA ALA A 549 -6.52 5.32 -26.00
C ALA A 549 -6.76 4.01 -26.76
N HIS A 550 -6.14 2.90 -26.32
CA HIS A 550 -6.32 1.57 -26.90
C HIS A 550 -6.80 0.52 -25.86
N GLY A 551 -7.09 0.94 -24.62
CA GLY A 551 -7.39 0.07 -23.48
C GLY A 551 -6.12 -0.32 -22.71
N TRP A 552 -6.21 -0.71 -21.43
CA TRP A 552 -5.05 -0.97 -20.53
C TRP A 552 -4.24 -2.24 -20.88
N TYR A 553 -4.34 -2.66 -22.13
CA TYR A 553 -3.69 -3.78 -22.77
C TYR A 553 -3.07 -3.34 -24.11
N PHE A 554 -2.05 -4.05 -24.56
CA PHE A 554 -1.57 -3.96 -25.92
C PHE A 554 -2.61 -4.64 -26.83
N PRO A 555 -3.00 -4.04 -27.97
CA PRO A 555 -3.71 -4.74 -29.02
C PRO A 555 -2.95 -6.03 -29.34
N ASN A 556 -3.65 -7.16 -29.31
CA ASN A 556 -3.02 -8.44 -29.58
C ASN A 556 -2.50 -8.47 -31.04
N PRO A 557 -1.17 -8.55 -31.27
CA PRO A 557 -0.60 -8.51 -32.61
C PRO A 557 -0.66 -9.87 -33.31
N TYR A 558 -1.07 -10.93 -32.60
CA TYR A 558 -1.08 -12.30 -33.10
C TYR A 558 -2.45 -12.65 -33.67
N SER A 559 -2.43 -13.28 -34.84
CA SER A 559 -3.61 -13.97 -35.35
C SER A 559 -4.02 -15.11 -34.41
N ASP A 560 -5.30 -15.41 -34.32
CA ASP A 560 -5.78 -16.49 -33.45
C ASP A 560 -5.54 -17.87 -34.10
N TYR A 561 -5.65 -18.91 -33.30
CA TYR A 561 -5.45 -20.28 -33.76
C TYR A 561 -6.43 -20.66 -34.89
N GLY A 562 -5.90 -21.21 -35.98
CA GLY A 562 -6.66 -21.65 -37.15
C GLY A 562 -6.68 -20.67 -38.32
N THR A 563 -6.37 -19.37 -38.13
CA THR A 563 -6.30 -18.41 -39.25
C THR A 563 -4.94 -18.49 -39.96
N GLY A 564 -4.77 -19.49 -40.82
CA GLY A 564 -3.68 -19.56 -41.82
C GLY A 564 -2.33 -20.18 -41.37
N SER A 565 -2.20 -20.69 -40.14
CA SER A 565 -0.97 -21.39 -39.71
C SER A 565 -0.95 -22.85 -40.17
N THR A 566 0.00 -23.20 -41.05
CA THR A 566 0.24 -24.56 -41.56
C THR A 566 1.22 -25.38 -40.72
N SER A 567 1.79 -24.80 -39.64
CA SER A 567 2.77 -25.49 -38.78
C SER A 567 2.12 -26.25 -37.62
N SER A 568 2.56 -27.49 -37.38
CA SER A 568 2.10 -28.31 -36.24
C SER A 568 2.48 -27.67 -34.90
N LEU A 569 1.50 -27.47 -34.03
CA LEU A 569 1.68 -26.85 -32.70
C LEU A 569 2.72 -27.61 -31.85
N SER A 570 2.73 -28.94 -31.92
CA SER A 570 3.72 -29.80 -31.26
C SER A 570 5.17 -29.46 -31.67
N SER A 571 5.42 -29.27 -32.97
CA SER A 571 6.74 -28.89 -33.48
C SER A 571 7.18 -27.48 -33.06
N SER A 572 6.22 -26.57 -32.94
CA SER A 572 6.45 -25.21 -32.45
C SER A 572 6.76 -25.22 -30.95
N LEU A 573 5.97 -25.93 -30.15
CA LEU A 573 6.18 -26.11 -28.71
C LEU A 573 7.56 -26.69 -28.41
N GLN A 574 8.00 -27.70 -29.17
CA GLN A 574 9.31 -28.31 -28.96
C GLN A 574 10.48 -27.33 -29.21
N LYS A 575 10.38 -26.46 -30.22
CA LYS A 575 11.35 -25.37 -30.44
C LYS A 575 11.29 -24.32 -29.33
N THR A 576 10.09 -24.01 -28.85
CA THR A 576 9.86 -23.03 -27.77
C THR A 576 10.40 -23.53 -26.43
N ARG A 577 10.33 -24.83 -26.13
CA ARG A 577 10.84 -25.44 -24.89
C ARG A 577 12.33 -25.17 -24.64
N ALA A 578 13.18 -25.30 -25.67
CA ALA A 578 14.61 -25.01 -25.55
C ALA A 578 14.85 -23.53 -25.19
N LYS A 579 14.21 -22.60 -25.92
CA LYS A 579 14.27 -21.16 -25.65
C LYS A 579 13.73 -20.79 -24.27
N ILE A 580 12.69 -21.46 -23.79
CA ILE A 580 12.15 -21.26 -22.45
C ILE A 580 13.17 -21.66 -21.38
N ARG A 581 13.87 -22.79 -21.51
CA ARG A 581 14.90 -23.19 -20.53
C ARG A 581 16.05 -22.20 -20.44
N GLU A 582 16.52 -21.71 -21.59
CA GLU A 582 17.55 -20.66 -21.67
C GLU A 582 17.09 -19.35 -20.99
N ARG A 583 15.86 -18.91 -21.32
CA ARG A 583 15.22 -17.75 -20.68
C ARG A 583 15.12 -17.94 -19.16
N LEU A 584 14.60 -19.09 -18.70
CA LEU A 584 14.48 -19.40 -17.26
C LEU A 584 15.82 -19.26 -16.53
N LYS A 585 16.92 -19.75 -17.10
CA LYS A 585 18.26 -19.60 -16.50
C LYS A 585 18.62 -18.13 -16.28
N GLY A 586 18.56 -17.30 -17.32
CA GLY A 586 18.88 -15.86 -17.22
C GLY A 586 17.93 -15.11 -16.29
N MET A 587 16.64 -15.50 -16.26
CA MET A 587 15.65 -14.91 -15.35
C MET A 587 15.99 -15.20 -13.89
N VAL A 588 16.36 -16.43 -13.57
CA VAL A 588 16.73 -16.84 -12.21
C VAL A 588 18.02 -16.14 -11.74
N GLU A 589 19.02 -15.99 -12.62
CA GLU A 589 20.25 -15.24 -12.32
C GLU A 589 19.99 -13.76 -12.04
N VAL A 590 19.07 -13.12 -12.78
CA VAL A 590 18.60 -11.76 -12.49
C VAL A 590 17.85 -11.69 -11.15
N ILE A 591 16.94 -12.62 -10.88
CA ILE A 591 16.17 -12.64 -9.63
C ILE A 591 17.11 -12.78 -8.42
N GLU A 592 18.09 -13.68 -8.44
CA GLU A 592 19.02 -13.88 -7.32
C GLU A 592 20.02 -12.74 -7.10
N SER A 593 20.37 -12.00 -8.14
CA SER A 593 21.29 -10.86 -8.06
C SER A 593 20.60 -9.56 -7.66
N LYS A 594 19.26 -9.50 -7.71
CA LYS A 594 18.46 -8.29 -7.44
C LYS A 594 17.50 -8.40 -6.26
N LEU A 595 17.07 -9.60 -5.84
CA LEU A 595 16.31 -9.75 -4.60
C LEU A 595 17.20 -9.44 -3.38
N PRO A 596 16.73 -8.59 -2.44
CA PRO A 596 17.44 -8.32 -1.20
C PRO A 596 17.78 -9.60 -0.43
N ARG A 597 19.04 -9.71 0.00
CA ARG A 597 19.54 -10.81 0.85
C ARG A 597 19.71 -10.41 2.31
N ASP A 598 19.60 -9.12 2.60
CA ASP A 598 19.68 -8.53 3.94
C ASP A 598 18.34 -8.72 4.67
N GLU A 599 18.38 -9.27 5.88
CA GLU A 599 17.19 -9.50 6.73
C GLU A 599 16.45 -8.20 7.06
N ASP A 600 17.14 -7.05 7.06
CA ASP A 600 16.57 -5.75 7.44
C ASP A 600 15.91 -5.00 6.26
N ALA A 601 16.15 -5.43 5.02
CA ALA A 601 15.61 -4.82 3.80
C ALA A 601 14.69 -5.76 3.00
N MET A 602 14.43 -6.97 3.51
CA MET A 602 13.74 -8.04 2.78
C MET A 602 12.32 -8.24 3.29
N ASP A 603 11.34 -8.11 2.40
CA ASP A 603 10.00 -8.66 2.62
C ASP A 603 10.08 -10.20 2.60
N GLY A 604 9.57 -10.86 3.64
CA GLY A 604 9.50 -12.32 3.74
C GLY A 604 8.26 -12.96 3.11
N ALA A 605 7.25 -12.20 2.70
CA ALA A 605 5.97 -12.72 2.21
C ALA A 605 6.07 -13.51 0.88
N LEU A 606 5.10 -14.39 0.60
CA LEU A 606 5.07 -15.14 -0.66
C LEU A 606 4.73 -14.25 -1.86
N TYR A 607 3.90 -13.23 -1.64
CA TYR A 607 3.34 -12.40 -2.70
C TYR A 607 4.40 -11.48 -3.34
N THR A 608 5.01 -10.64 -2.52
CA THR A 608 5.97 -9.56 -2.86
C THR A 608 7.41 -9.88 -2.45
N GLY A 609 7.61 -10.86 -1.57
CA GLY A 609 8.87 -11.10 -0.87
C GLY A 609 9.66 -12.34 -1.31
N SER A 610 10.69 -12.64 -0.52
CA SER A 610 11.72 -13.63 -0.82
C SER A 610 11.25 -15.09 -0.74
N SER A 611 10.25 -15.42 0.09
CA SER A 611 9.66 -16.76 0.07
C SER A 611 8.91 -17.04 -1.24
N GLY A 612 8.50 -16.01 -1.98
CA GLY A 612 8.00 -16.14 -3.35
C GLY A 612 9.05 -16.68 -4.32
N ALA A 613 10.33 -16.31 -4.14
CA ALA A 613 11.43 -16.94 -4.86
C ALA A 613 11.69 -18.38 -4.37
N GLY A 614 11.54 -18.64 -3.06
CA GLY A 614 11.52 -20.00 -2.51
C GLY A 614 10.48 -20.90 -3.20
N TYR A 615 9.25 -20.42 -3.37
CA TYR A 615 8.21 -21.11 -4.14
C TYR A 615 8.60 -21.29 -5.62
N MET A 616 9.16 -20.27 -6.28
CA MET A 616 9.63 -20.38 -7.66
C MET A 616 10.65 -21.53 -7.80
N TYR A 617 11.61 -21.66 -6.89
CA TYR A 617 12.56 -22.78 -6.88
C TYR A 617 11.89 -24.14 -6.69
N LEU A 618 10.97 -24.25 -5.72
CA LEU A 618 10.16 -25.46 -5.52
C LEU A 618 9.44 -25.84 -6.82
N HIS A 619 8.74 -24.88 -7.43
CA HIS A 619 7.95 -25.08 -8.64
C HIS A 619 8.81 -25.54 -9.83
N ILE A 620 9.95 -24.87 -10.10
CA ILE A 620 10.94 -25.31 -11.10
C ILE A 620 11.41 -26.74 -10.78
N SER A 621 11.80 -27.03 -9.54
CA SER A 621 12.39 -28.32 -9.13
C SER A 621 11.42 -29.51 -9.24
N THR A 622 10.11 -29.26 -9.13
CA THR A 622 9.06 -30.27 -9.27
C THR A 622 8.65 -30.53 -10.71
N ALA A 623 9.09 -29.72 -11.68
CA ALA A 623 8.78 -29.94 -13.08
C ALA A 623 9.71 -31.00 -13.70
N PRO A 624 9.19 -31.97 -14.49
CA PRO A 624 10.00 -33.07 -15.03
C PRO A 624 11.22 -32.64 -15.84
N SER A 625 11.20 -31.43 -16.42
CA SER A 625 12.35 -30.84 -17.13
C SER A 625 13.59 -30.59 -16.29
N PHE A 626 13.47 -30.49 -14.96
CA PHE A 626 14.53 -30.04 -14.05
C PHE A 626 14.82 -31.05 -12.92
N HIS A 627 14.40 -32.31 -13.10
CA HIS A 627 14.64 -33.37 -12.11
C HIS A 627 16.14 -33.66 -11.85
N ALA A 628 17.02 -33.36 -12.80
CA ALA A 628 18.46 -33.52 -12.63
C ALA A 628 19.06 -32.45 -11.69
N GLU A 629 18.54 -31.22 -11.75
CA GLU A 629 18.95 -30.08 -10.91
C GLU A 629 18.11 -29.96 -9.63
N LYS A 630 17.13 -30.85 -9.42
CA LYS A 630 16.12 -30.78 -8.35
C LYS A 630 16.71 -30.48 -6.97
N GLN A 631 17.74 -31.22 -6.55
CA GLN A 631 18.38 -31.00 -5.24
C GLN A 631 18.95 -29.56 -5.12
N ALA A 632 19.75 -29.12 -6.09
CA ALA A 632 20.37 -27.79 -6.05
C ALA A 632 19.34 -26.64 -6.13
N LEU A 633 18.22 -26.86 -6.84
CA LEU A 633 17.11 -25.92 -6.86
C LEU A 633 16.40 -25.87 -5.50
N LEU A 634 16.11 -27.01 -4.89
CA LEU A 634 15.49 -27.10 -3.56
C LEU A 634 16.38 -26.49 -2.47
N GLU A 635 17.70 -26.71 -2.50
CA GLU A 635 18.66 -26.10 -1.56
C GLU A 635 18.71 -24.57 -1.69
N ARG A 636 18.62 -24.03 -2.92
CA ARG A 636 18.50 -22.57 -3.14
C ARG A 636 17.17 -22.03 -2.64
N GLY A 637 16.07 -22.74 -2.91
CA GLY A 637 14.74 -22.42 -2.39
C GLY A 637 14.67 -22.42 -0.86
N GLU A 638 15.26 -23.44 -0.23
CA GLU A 638 15.43 -23.58 1.22
C GLU A 638 16.18 -22.38 1.80
N GLY A 639 17.26 -21.92 1.14
CA GLY A 639 17.98 -20.72 1.55
C GLY A 639 17.11 -19.44 1.55
N TRP A 640 16.20 -19.30 0.58
CA TRP A 640 15.23 -18.19 0.54
C TRP A 640 14.13 -18.33 1.61
N ILE A 641 13.70 -19.57 1.90
CA ILE A 641 12.77 -19.84 3.00
C ILE A 641 13.41 -19.55 4.35
N GLU A 642 14.63 -20.01 4.64
CA GLU A 642 15.29 -19.75 5.94
C GLU A 642 15.49 -18.25 6.18
N ARG A 643 15.86 -17.46 5.16
CA ARG A 643 15.84 -15.99 5.24
C ARG A 643 14.45 -15.44 5.58
N SER A 644 13.41 -15.93 4.91
CA SER A 644 12.02 -15.53 5.18
C SER A 644 11.56 -15.92 6.60
N LEU A 645 12.00 -17.07 7.11
CA LEU A 645 11.73 -17.52 8.47
C LEU A 645 12.49 -16.70 9.51
N ALA A 646 13.74 -16.30 9.23
CA ALA A 646 14.47 -15.35 10.06
C ALA A 646 13.71 -14.02 10.20
N PHE A 647 13.20 -13.46 9.10
CA PHE A 647 12.31 -12.29 9.12
C PHE A 647 11.09 -12.51 10.03
N PHE A 648 10.28 -13.54 9.79
CA PHE A 648 9.04 -13.82 10.54
C PHE A 648 9.27 -14.30 12.00
N THR A 649 10.49 -14.68 12.38
CA THR A 649 10.85 -15.07 13.75
C THR A 649 11.74 -14.04 14.47
N SER A 650 12.13 -12.96 13.78
CA SER A 650 12.92 -11.87 14.34
C SER A 650 12.18 -11.17 15.48
N LYS A 651 12.93 -10.64 16.45
CA LYS A 651 12.35 -9.82 17.55
C LYS A 651 11.76 -8.49 17.05
N ARG A 652 12.06 -8.09 15.81
CA ARG A 652 11.54 -6.86 15.17
C ARG A 652 10.14 -7.07 14.60
N TYR A 653 9.84 -8.30 14.15
CA TYR A 653 8.56 -8.66 13.56
C TYR A 653 7.47 -8.81 14.63
N ARG A 654 6.61 -7.80 14.78
CA ARG A 654 5.43 -7.86 15.66
C ARG A 654 4.26 -8.56 14.96
N ALA A 655 4.27 -9.89 14.97
CA ALA A 655 3.21 -10.70 14.38
C ALA A 655 1.82 -10.37 14.98
N ASP A 656 0.92 -9.83 14.17
CA ASP A 656 -0.51 -9.77 14.45
C ASP A 656 -1.16 -11.16 14.18
N ILE A 657 -2.42 -11.32 14.59
CA ILE A 657 -3.18 -12.56 14.37
C ILE A 657 -3.43 -12.81 12.88
N THR A 658 -3.50 -11.75 12.06
CA THR A 658 -3.56 -11.82 10.59
C THR A 658 -2.33 -12.48 10.00
N ASP A 659 -1.14 -12.14 10.50
CA ASP A 659 0.15 -12.61 9.98
C ASP A 659 0.38 -14.10 10.23
N SER A 660 -0.42 -14.64 11.14
CA SER A 660 -0.45 -16.05 11.51
C SER A 660 -1.46 -16.88 10.71
N CYS A 661 -2.40 -16.24 10.03
CA CYS A 661 -3.42 -16.87 9.17
C CYS A 661 -3.15 -16.59 7.69
N GLY A 662 -2.60 -15.42 7.36
CA GLY A 662 -2.32 -14.98 6.01
C GLY A 662 -1.36 -15.90 5.31
N PHE A 663 -1.78 -16.38 4.14
CA PHE A 663 -1.01 -17.33 3.37
C PHE A 663 -0.08 -16.61 2.40
N LEU A 664 -0.61 -15.71 1.56
CA LEU A 664 0.22 -14.98 0.59
C LEU A 664 1.00 -13.81 1.20
N LEU A 665 0.42 -13.14 2.20
CA LEU A 665 1.03 -11.97 2.88
C LEU A 665 1.49 -12.25 4.32
N GLY A 666 1.40 -13.50 4.80
CA GLY A 666 1.74 -13.85 6.17
C GLY A 666 2.66 -15.06 6.30
N SER A 667 3.04 -15.35 7.54
CA SER A 667 3.99 -16.41 7.89
C SER A 667 3.51 -17.82 7.51
N SER A 668 2.19 -18.06 7.44
CA SER A 668 1.64 -19.38 7.11
C SER A 668 2.07 -19.87 5.73
N GLY A 669 2.19 -18.98 4.74
CA GLY A 669 2.72 -19.34 3.42
C GLY A 669 4.16 -19.82 3.48
N VAL A 670 5.02 -19.12 4.24
CA VAL A 670 6.43 -19.47 4.38
C VAL A 670 6.62 -20.81 5.09
N TRP A 671 5.86 -21.06 6.16
CA TRP A 671 5.88 -22.36 6.84
C TRP A 671 5.41 -23.50 5.93
N ALA A 672 4.41 -23.25 5.06
CA ALA A 672 3.92 -24.25 4.12
C ALA A 672 4.93 -24.55 3.00
N VAL A 673 5.43 -23.51 2.29
CA VAL A 673 6.41 -23.70 1.22
C VAL A 673 7.71 -24.30 1.76
N GLY A 674 8.14 -23.89 2.97
CA GLY A 674 9.25 -24.53 3.66
C GLY A 674 8.99 -26.01 4.01
N ALA A 675 7.78 -26.37 4.46
CA ALA A 675 7.46 -27.78 4.73
C ALA A 675 7.48 -28.62 3.44
N ALA A 676 7.01 -28.08 2.32
CA ALA A 676 7.07 -28.75 1.01
C ALA A 676 8.51 -28.92 0.51
N ILE A 677 9.35 -27.87 0.56
CA ILE A 677 10.77 -27.96 0.16
C ILE A 677 11.53 -28.97 1.02
N ALA A 678 11.32 -28.96 2.35
CA ALA A 678 11.97 -29.92 3.25
C ALA A 678 11.55 -31.37 2.98
N HIS A 679 10.30 -31.61 2.59
CA HIS A 679 9.82 -32.95 2.23
C HIS A 679 10.40 -33.42 0.89
N GLU A 680 10.42 -32.55 -0.12
CA GLU A 680 11.00 -32.87 -1.43
C GLU A 680 12.51 -33.16 -1.35
N LEU A 681 13.22 -32.54 -0.40
CA LEU A 681 14.60 -32.89 -0.06
C LEU A 681 14.69 -34.28 0.61
N ASP A 682 13.88 -34.54 1.64
CA ASP A 682 13.86 -35.79 2.40
C ASP A 682 13.54 -37.02 1.50
N GLU A 683 12.50 -36.90 0.66
CA GLU A 683 12.13 -37.89 -0.36
C GLU A 683 13.24 -38.14 -1.39
N HIS A 684 13.92 -37.09 -1.84
CA HIS A 684 15.03 -37.25 -2.79
C HIS A 684 16.22 -37.96 -2.14
N PHE A 685 16.60 -37.60 -0.92
CA PHE A 685 17.68 -38.25 -0.18
C PHE A 685 17.36 -39.71 0.16
N GLY A 686 16.10 -40.03 0.55
CA GLY A 686 15.66 -41.40 0.79
C GLY A 686 15.85 -42.30 -0.43
N ARG A 687 15.34 -41.89 -1.59
CA ARG A 687 15.45 -42.65 -2.85
C ARG A 687 16.90 -42.78 -3.33
N VAL A 688 17.73 -41.74 -3.15
CA VAL A 688 19.17 -41.81 -3.48
C VAL A 688 19.90 -42.79 -2.54
N ALA A 689 19.59 -42.81 -1.24
CA ALA A 689 20.18 -43.72 -0.27
C ALA A 689 19.73 -45.19 -0.46
N GLU A 690 18.54 -45.45 -0.99
CA GLU A 690 18.13 -46.79 -1.42
C GLU A 690 18.87 -47.24 -2.69
N SER A 691 19.17 -46.31 -3.61
CA SER A 691 19.92 -46.60 -4.84
C SER A 691 21.42 -46.82 -4.65
N ARG A 692 22.00 -46.30 -3.55
CA ARG A 692 23.43 -46.40 -3.20
C ARG A 692 23.58 -46.98 -1.80
N LYS A 693 24.02 -48.24 -1.70
CA LYS A 693 24.20 -48.93 -0.41
C LYS A 693 25.15 -48.14 0.52
N SER A 694 24.56 -47.54 1.57
CA SER A 694 25.15 -46.85 2.73
C SER A 694 25.76 -45.45 2.55
N GLU A 695 25.31 -44.50 3.38
CA GLU A 695 26.07 -43.86 4.48
C GLU A 695 25.28 -42.68 5.12
N ASN A 696 24.31 -42.09 4.40
CA ASN A 696 23.69 -40.79 4.74
C ASN A 696 22.49 -40.80 5.73
N ALA A 697 22.32 -41.81 6.59
CA ALA A 697 21.15 -41.93 7.47
C ALA A 697 20.93 -40.74 8.44
N THR A 698 22.00 -40.03 8.78
CA THR A 698 21.97 -38.89 9.72
C THR A 698 21.31 -37.63 9.11
N THR A 699 21.31 -37.49 7.78
CA THR A 699 20.78 -36.32 7.08
C THR A 699 19.26 -36.42 6.90
N THR A 700 18.75 -37.56 6.45
CA THR A 700 17.31 -37.88 6.39
C THR A 700 16.64 -37.69 7.76
N LEU A 701 17.27 -38.17 8.85
CA LEU A 701 16.81 -37.94 10.23
C LEU A 701 16.79 -36.46 10.67
N ARG A 702 17.48 -35.56 9.96
CA ARG A 702 17.52 -34.12 10.24
C ARG A 702 16.44 -33.37 9.46
N ASP A 703 16.20 -33.72 8.21
CA ASP A 703 15.24 -33.03 7.35
C ASP A 703 13.79 -33.48 7.62
N SER A 704 13.55 -34.77 7.92
CA SER A 704 12.27 -35.24 8.46
C SER A 704 11.80 -34.43 9.70
N LYS A 705 12.73 -34.09 10.61
CA LYS A 705 12.45 -33.23 11.77
C LYS A 705 12.13 -31.77 11.40
N LYS A 706 12.65 -31.26 10.28
CA LYS A 706 12.26 -29.93 9.77
C LYS A 706 10.84 -29.93 9.25
N VAL A 707 10.45 -30.96 8.49
CA VAL A 707 9.09 -31.11 7.93
C VAL A 707 8.06 -31.02 9.06
N ASP A 708 8.20 -31.85 10.09
CA ASP A 708 7.26 -31.87 11.22
C ASP A 708 7.29 -30.58 12.05
N SER A 709 8.46 -29.95 12.23
CA SER A 709 8.59 -28.64 12.90
C SER A 709 7.86 -27.53 12.15
N ARG A 710 8.04 -27.45 10.82
CA ARG A 710 7.38 -26.46 9.96
C ARG A 710 5.88 -26.71 9.86
N LEU A 711 5.44 -27.97 9.80
CA LEU A 711 4.02 -28.34 9.89
C LEU A 711 3.38 -27.99 11.24
N ALA A 712 4.08 -28.23 12.36
CA ALA A 712 3.61 -27.83 13.68
C ALA A 712 3.53 -26.29 13.83
N ARG A 713 4.27 -25.51 13.03
CA ARG A 713 4.12 -24.05 12.92
C ARG A 713 2.94 -23.67 12.04
N PHE A 714 2.82 -24.27 10.85
CA PHE A 714 1.71 -24.05 9.93
C PHE A 714 0.34 -24.38 10.57
N ALA A 715 0.24 -25.49 11.31
CA ALA A 715 -0.97 -25.92 11.99
C ALA A 715 -1.45 -24.99 13.13
N LYS A 716 -0.57 -24.12 13.66
CA LYS A 716 -0.97 -23.07 14.61
C LYS A 716 -1.79 -21.95 13.95
N GLY A 717 -1.80 -21.86 12.62
CA GLY A 717 -2.74 -21.00 11.90
C GLY A 717 -4.18 -21.47 12.11
N ALA A 718 -4.46 -22.77 11.90
CA ALA A 718 -5.81 -23.32 11.96
C ALA A 718 -6.57 -23.00 13.25
N THR A 719 -5.92 -23.07 14.41
CA THR A 719 -6.55 -22.72 15.70
C THR A 719 -6.77 -21.22 15.89
N LYS A 720 -5.95 -20.37 15.28
CA LYS A 720 -6.11 -18.90 15.30
C LYS A 720 -7.24 -18.43 14.39
N CYS A 721 -7.44 -19.06 13.24
CA CYS A 721 -8.47 -18.67 12.27
C CYS A 721 -9.87 -19.28 12.56
N LEU A 722 -9.96 -20.21 13.53
CA LEU A 722 -11.18 -20.97 13.89
C LEU A 722 -12.35 -20.14 14.47
N PRO A 723 -12.16 -19.11 15.31
CA PRO A 723 -13.29 -18.36 15.90
C PRO A 723 -14.16 -17.70 14.84
N ILE A 724 -15.50 -17.84 14.92
CA ILE A 724 -16.43 -17.23 13.95
C ILE A 724 -16.34 -15.69 13.98
N ASP A 725 -16.19 -15.09 15.17
CA ASP A 725 -16.01 -13.65 15.37
C ASP A 725 -14.54 -13.18 15.16
N PHE A 726 -13.73 -13.94 14.42
CA PHE A 726 -12.49 -13.45 13.80
C PHE A 726 -12.87 -12.43 12.71
N PHE A 727 -13.16 -11.20 13.14
CA PHE A 727 -13.62 -10.11 12.28
C PHE A 727 -12.83 -8.81 12.52
N ARG A 728 -11.78 -8.64 11.71
CA ARG A 728 -11.48 -7.34 11.08
C ARG A 728 -12.19 -7.30 9.71
N PRO A 729 -12.25 -6.16 9.01
CA PRO A 729 -12.81 -6.10 7.66
C PRO A 729 -12.09 -7.07 6.71
N GLY A 730 -12.74 -8.18 6.37
CA GLY A 730 -12.23 -9.17 5.40
C GLY A 730 -11.39 -10.30 5.99
N GLY A 731 -11.76 -10.84 7.15
CA GLY A 731 -11.09 -12.03 7.73
C GLY A 731 -11.20 -13.33 6.92
N ASP A 732 -11.90 -13.33 5.77
CA ASP A 732 -12.21 -14.52 4.97
C ASP A 732 -11.53 -14.58 3.58
N GLU A 733 -10.90 -13.51 3.08
CA GLU A 733 -10.36 -13.47 1.70
C GLU A 733 -9.02 -14.23 1.50
N MET A 734 -8.43 -14.13 0.30
CA MET A 734 -7.31 -15.00 -0.11
C MET A 734 -5.93 -14.54 0.36
N LEU A 735 -5.66 -13.23 0.51
CA LEU A 735 -4.30 -12.77 0.79
C LEU A 735 -3.93 -12.92 2.27
N VAL A 736 -4.86 -12.58 3.17
CA VAL A 736 -4.70 -12.54 4.62
C VAL A 736 -5.76 -13.35 5.40
N GLY A 737 -6.88 -13.70 4.76
CA GLY A 737 -8.03 -14.34 5.39
C GLY A 737 -8.04 -15.87 5.41
N ARG A 738 -9.16 -16.42 5.92
CA ARG A 738 -9.39 -17.89 6.03
C ARG A 738 -9.30 -18.62 4.70
N ALA A 739 -9.77 -18.04 3.59
CA ALA A 739 -9.68 -18.68 2.27
C ALA A 739 -8.23 -18.90 1.85
N GLY A 740 -7.36 -17.91 2.07
CA GLY A 740 -5.91 -18.03 1.84
C GLY A 740 -5.30 -19.18 2.63
N TYR A 741 -5.60 -19.25 3.94
CA TYR A 741 -5.12 -20.35 4.78
C TYR A 741 -5.61 -21.72 4.30
N LEU A 742 -6.90 -21.85 3.96
CA LEU A 742 -7.50 -23.10 3.47
C LEU A 742 -6.93 -23.54 2.12
N ILE A 743 -6.69 -22.61 1.21
CA ILE A 743 -5.94 -22.84 -0.03
C ILE A 743 -4.55 -23.39 0.29
N GLY A 744 -3.84 -22.78 1.24
CA GLY A 744 -2.56 -23.27 1.74
C GLY A 744 -2.61 -24.68 2.32
N VAL A 745 -3.66 -25.00 3.09
CA VAL A 745 -3.89 -26.34 3.67
C VAL A 745 -4.07 -27.37 2.56
N LYS A 746 -4.92 -27.10 1.57
CA LYS A 746 -5.15 -28.00 0.43
C LYS A 746 -3.89 -28.17 -0.41
N TRP A 747 -3.21 -27.07 -0.77
CA TRP A 747 -1.97 -27.09 -1.54
C TRP A 747 -0.89 -27.92 -0.85
N LEU A 748 -0.66 -27.66 0.44
CA LEU A 748 0.38 -28.36 1.22
C LEU A 748 0.04 -29.84 1.44
N SER A 749 -1.24 -30.19 1.61
CA SER A 749 -1.67 -31.59 1.64
C SER A 749 -1.37 -32.34 0.34
N VAL A 750 -1.44 -31.66 -0.80
CA VAL A 750 -1.11 -32.24 -2.11
C VAL A 750 0.41 -32.35 -2.30
N GLN A 751 1.21 -31.39 -1.80
CA GLN A 751 2.67 -31.49 -1.86
C GLN A 751 3.25 -32.61 -0.98
N LEU A 752 2.55 -33.01 0.08
CA LEU A 752 3.02 -33.99 1.08
C LEU A 752 2.28 -35.35 1.00
N ASP A 753 1.39 -35.52 0.02
CA ASP A 753 0.45 -36.64 -0.15
C ASP A 753 -0.22 -37.12 1.17
N ARG A 754 -0.56 -36.18 2.06
CA ARG A 754 -1.12 -36.48 3.39
C ARG A 754 -2.03 -35.37 3.93
N GLU A 755 -2.95 -35.71 4.84
CA GLU A 755 -3.75 -34.69 5.54
C GLU A 755 -2.87 -33.87 6.50
N VAL A 756 -2.70 -32.57 6.22
CA VAL A 756 -1.83 -31.69 7.03
C VAL A 756 -2.56 -30.99 8.17
N ILE A 757 -3.87 -30.75 8.01
CA ILE A 757 -4.77 -30.30 9.07
C ILE A 757 -5.89 -31.33 9.20
N PRO A 758 -5.97 -32.07 10.32
CA PRO A 758 -7.00 -33.08 10.57
C PRO A 758 -8.43 -32.59 10.33
N ARG A 759 -9.30 -33.46 9.79
CA ARG A 759 -10.72 -33.16 9.51
C ARG A 759 -11.47 -32.48 10.66
N ASN A 760 -11.22 -32.89 11.91
CA ASN A 760 -11.86 -32.32 13.11
C ASN A 760 -11.46 -30.87 13.41
N ILE A 761 -10.46 -30.31 12.70
CA ILE A 761 -10.07 -28.90 12.73
C ILE A 761 -10.41 -28.23 11.38
N ARG A 762 -10.10 -28.90 10.26
CA ARG A 762 -10.31 -28.41 8.90
C ARG A 762 -11.78 -28.15 8.57
N TYR A 763 -12.68 -29.07 8.95
CA TYR A 763 -14.11 -28.95 8.65
C TYR A 763 -14.78 -27.81 9.45
N PRO A 764 -14.56 -27.66 10.77
CA PRO A 764 -15.00 -26.47 11.50
C PRO A 764 -14.53 -25.12 10.92
N LEU A 765 -13.36 -25.07 10.29
CA LEU A 765 -12.84 -23.85 9.66
C LEU A 765 -13.59 -23.52 8.35
N LEU A 766 -13.84 -24.52 7.49
CA LEU A 766 -14.68 -24.37 6.29
C LEU A 766 -16.13 -23.97 6.66
N ASP A 767 -16.67 -24.60 7.69
CA ASP A 767 -17.94 -24.25 8.32
C ASP A 767 -17.98 -22.79 8.80
N ALA A 768 -16.87 -22.26 9.32
CA ALA A 768 -16.78 -20.88 9.81
C ALA A 768 -16.86 -19.86 8.66
N VAL A 769 -16.20 -20.14 7.52
CA VAL A 769 -16.28 -19.32 6.29
C VAL A 769 -17.72 -19.28 5.76
N VAL A 770 -18.41 -20.42 5.68
CA VAL A 770 -19.83 -20.43 5.26
C VAL A 770 -20.71 -19.67 6.25
N LYS A 771 -20.50 -19.85 7.56
CA LYS A 771 -21.28 -19.17 8.60
C LYS A 771 -21.05 -17.65 8.61
N SER A 772 -19.83 -17.17 8.36
CA SER A 772 -19.56 -15.74 8.23
C SER A 772 -20.21 -15.17 6.96
N GLY A 773 -20.10 -15.86 5.82
CA GLY A 773 -20.71 -15.45 4.55
C GLY A 773 -22.23 -15.35 4.60
N ILE A 774 -22.91 -16.34 5.20
CA ILE A 774 -24.37 -16.31 5.41
C ILE A 774 -24.75 -15.18 6.39
N ARG A 775 -24.00 -15.00 7.48
CA ARG A 775 -24.26 -13.94 8.48
C ARG A 775 -24.12 -12.56 7.86
N TYR A 776 -23.07 -12.35 7.05
CA TYR A 776 -22.82 -11.09 6.35
C TYR A 776 -23.88 -10.84 5.27
N SER A 777 -24.16 -11.82 4.39
CA SER A 777 -25.18 -11.70 3.34
C SER A 777 -26.54 -11.31 3.91
N ARG A 778 -26.99 -11.96 4.99
CA ARG A 778 -28.24 -11.60 5.68
C ARG A 778 -28.21 -10.24 6.34
N LYS A 779 -27.11 -9.88 7.02
CA LYS A 779 -26.99 -8.58 7.72
C LYS A 779 -27.10 -7.41 6.75
N ASN A 780 -26.57 -7.56 5.53
CA ASN A 780 -26.50 -6.49 4.53
C ASN A 780 -27.51 -6.67 3.38
N ASN A 781 -28.43 -7.64 3.49
CA ASN A 781 -29.43 -7.96 2.45
C ASN A 781 -28.84 -8.18 1.05
N SER A 782 -27.69 -8.89 0.97
CA SER A 782 -26.97 -9.12 -0.28
C SER A 782 -27.72 -10.05 -1.24
N SER A 783 -27.63 -9.78 -2.54
CA SER A 783 -28.17 -10.64 -3.60
C SER A 783 -27.41 -11.97 -3.74
N VAL A 784 -26.18 -12.06 -3.20
CA VAL A 784 -25.37 -13.29 -3.20
C VAL A 784 -25.59 -14.06 -1.88
N PRO A 785 -25.94 -15.37 -1.92
CA PRO A 785 -26.21 -16.15 -0.70
C PRO A 785 -25.03 -16.28 0.29
N LEU A 786 -23.80 -16.31 -0.23
CA LEU A 786 -22.57 -16.07 0.53
C LEU A 786 -21.96 -14.77 0.04
N MET A 787 -21.83 -13.77 0.91
CA MET A 787 -21.11 -12.54 0.57
C MET A 787 -20.20 -12.11 1.71
N TYR A 788 -19.15 -11.37 1.38
CA TYR A 788 -18.07 -10.98 2.28
C TYR A 788 -17.61 -9.56 1.94
N SER A 789 -17.12 -8.82 2.94
CA SER A 789 -16.50 -7.51 2.73
C SER A 789 -15.03 -7.50 3.16
N TYR A 790 -14.14 -7.03 2.30
CA TYR A 790 -12.77 -6.62 2.64
C TYR A 790 -12.72 -5.09 2.67
N TYR A 791 -12.25 -4.50 3.77
CA TYR A 791 -12.34 -3.04 4.04
C TYR A 791 -13.69 -2.41 3.64
N GLY A 792 -14.79 -3.02 4.12
CA GLY A 792 -16.15 -2.54 3.87
C GLY A 792 -16.62 -2.65 2.40
N THR A 793 -15.87 -3.33 1.53
CA THR A 793 -16.17 -3.46 0.10
C THR A 793 -16.42 -4.90 -0.31
N GLU A 794 -17.49 -5.12 -1.06
CA GLU A 794 -17.91 -6.39 -1.64
C GLU A 794 -17.22 -6.63 -3.00
N TYR A 795 -16.06 -7.29 -2.98
CA TYR A 795 -15.28 -7.64 -4.18
C TYR A 795 -15.75 -8.95 -4.82
N LEU A 796 -15.67 -9.06 -6.16
CA LEU A 796 -15.99 -10.29 -6.89
C LEU A 796 -14.76 -11.13 -7.27
N GLY A 797 -13.58 -10.50 -7.44
CA GLY A 797 -12.35 -11.13 -7.95
C GLY A 797 -11.69 -12.16 -7.03
N ALA A 798 -10.58 -12.76 -7.49
CA ALA A 798 -9.92 -13.87 -6.79
C ALA A 798 -9.13 -13.45 -5.55
N ALA A 799 -8.51 -12.27 -5.53
CA ALA A 799 -7.65 -11.86 -4.41
C ALA A 799 -8.46 -11.50 -3.14
N HIS A 800 -9.34 -10.51 -3.24
CA HIS A 800 -10.06 -9.95 -2.09
C HIS A 800 -11.55 -10.33 -2.03
N GLY A 801 -12.01 -11.15 -2.98
CA GLY A 801 -13.42 -11.23 -3.33
C GLY A 801 -14.01 -12.64 -3.36
N LEU A 802 -15.29 -12.64 -3.74
CA LEU A 802 -16.16 -13.81 -3.75
C LEU A 802 -15.55 -15.03 -4.45
N ALA A 803 -14.93 -14.85 -5.63
CA ALA A 803 -14.41 -15.97 -6.41
C ALA A 803 -13.27 -16.71 -5.69
N GLY A 804 -12.36 -16.01 -5.01
CA GLY A 804 -11.27 -16.64 -4.24
C GLY A 804 -11.80 -17.45 -3.05
N ILE A 805 -12.83 -16.93 -2.37
CA ILE A 805 -13.45 -17.58 -1.22
C ILE A 805 -14.26 -18.81 -1.66
N LEU A 806 -15.04 -18.71 -2.74
CA LEU A 806 -15.77 -19.84 -3.31
C LEU A 806 -14.81 -20.92 -3.84
N PHE A 807 -13.71 -20.54 -4.50
CA PHE A 807 -12.66 -21.47 -4.88
C PHE A 807 -12.07 -22.22 -3.67
N ALA A 808 -11.72 -21.50 -2.60
CA ALA A 808 -11.20 -22.09 -1.37
C ALA A 808 -12.18 -23.07 -0.69
N LEU A 809 -13.50 -22.90 -0.87
CA LEU A 809 -14.50 -23.87 -0.40
C LEU A 809 -14.60 -25.09 -1.33
N LEU A 810 -14.51 -24.89 -2.65
CA LEU A 810 -14.69 -25.94 -3.66
C LEU A 810 -13.50 -26.91 -3.77
N ILE A 811 -12.27 -26.47 -3.47
CA ILE A 811 -11.09 -27.38 -3.48
C ILE A 811 -11.04 -28.37 -2.30
N HIS A 812 -11.92 -28.20 -1.30
CA HIS A 812 -12.10 -29.16 -0.20
C HIS A 812 -13.26 -30.11 -0.51
N ASP A 813 -13.15 -30.84 -1.62
CA ASP A 813 -14.19 -31.75 -2.14
C ASP A 813 -14.75 -32.74 -1.10
N ASP A 814 -13.91 -33.22 -0.18
CA ASP A 814 -14.31 -34.19 0.85
C ASP A 814 -15.26 -33.60 1.90
N TRP A 815 -14.98 -32.36 2.34
CA TRP A 815 -15.93 -31.58 3.14
C TRP A 815 -17.14 -31.13 2.30
N PHE A 816 -16.92 -30.64 1.08
CA PHE A 816 -18.00 -30.10 0.24
C PHE A 816 -19.08 -31.14 -0.05
N ARG A 817 -18.69 -32.38 -0.40
CA ARG A 817 -19.62 -33.51 -0.60
C ARG A 817 -20.41 -33.84 0.67
N GLN A 818 -19.78 -33.83 1.85
CA GLN A 818 -20.52 -33.99 3.12
C GLN A 818 -21.49 -32.82 3.38
N SER A 819 -21.07 -31.60 3.05
CA SER A 819 -21.84 -30.37 3.25
C SER A 819 -23.13 -30.30 2.43
N MET A 820 -23.25 -31.10 1.35
CA MET A 820 -24.48 -31.26 0.56
C MET A 820 -25.59 -31.99 1.32
N HIS A 821 -25.24 -32.78 2.34
CA HIS A 821 -26.19 -33.49 3.21
C HIS A 821 -26.35 -32.82 4.59
N GLN A 822 -25.40 -31.96 4.98
CA GLN A 822 -25.37 -31.30 6.28
C GLN A 822 -26.27 -30.04 6.32
N LYS A 823 -27.41 -30.16 7.00
CA LYS A 823 -28.38 -29.08 7.24
C LYS A 823 -27.81 -28.01 8.17
N THR A 824 -27.65 -26.76 7.71
CA THR A 824 -27.26 -25.64 8.59
C THR A 824 -28.47 -25.13 9.38
N LYS A 825 -28.35 -25.03 10.72
CA LYS A 825 -29.36 -24.37 11.56
C LYS A 825 -29.30 -22.85 11.38
N VAL A 826 -30.30 -22.31 10.69
CA VAL A 826 -30.52 -20.87 10.55
C VAL A 826 -31.16 -20.33 11.82
N TYR A 827 -30.39 -19.58 12.62
CA TYR A 827 -30.95 -18.83 13.75
C TYR A 827 -31.65 -17.56 13.27
N LYS A 828 -32.73 -17.22 13.97
CA LYS A 828 -33.85 -16.43 13.47
C LYS A 828 -34.05 -15.18 14.33
N TRP A 829 -34.17 -14.02 13.69
CA TRP A 829 -34.92 -12.89 14.22
C TRP A 829 -35.90 -12.43 13.14
N HIS A 830 -37.19 -12.47 13.48
CA HIS A 830 -38.37 -12.11 12.70
C HIS A 830 -38.71 -12.91 11.40
N THR A 831 -39.97 -13.38 11.37
CA THR A 831 -40.72 -14.16 10.35
C THR A 831 -40.56 -15.70 10.34
N MET A 832 -41.69 -16.41 10.35
CA MET A 832 -41.78 -17.88 10.43
C MET A 832 -41.74 -18.51 9.03
N PHE A 833 -40.71 -19.32 8.73
CA PHE A 833 -40.76 -20.63 8.08
C PHE A 833 -39.33 -21.22 8.08
N PHE A 834 -39.15 -22.49 8.44
CA PHE A 834 -37.83 -23.12 8.50
C PHE A 834 -37.56 -23.95 7.24
N LEU A 835 -36.66 -23.46 6.38
CA LEU A 835 -35.97 -24.29 5.39
C LEU A 835 -34.51 -24.48 5.80
N SER A 836 -34.18 -25.70 6.24
CA SER A 836 -32.82 -26.10 6.56
C SER A 836 -32.05 -26.41 5.27
N VAL A 837 -31.47 -25.38 4.65
CA VAL A 837 -30.73 -25.49 3.38
C VAL A 837 -29.34 -26.12 3.64
N PRO A 838 -28.89 -27.13 2.87
CA PRO A 838 -27.54 -27.69 3.01
C PRO A 838 -26.45 -26.71 2.56
N CYS A 839 -25.32 -26.66 3.25
CA CYS A 839 -24.24 -25.70 2.99
C CYS A 839 -23.77 -25.71 1.53
N GLY A 840 -23.58 -26.90 0.93
CA GLY A 840 -23.13 -27.03 -0.45
C GLY A 840 -24.07 -26.42 -1.50
N SER A 841 -25.37 -26.37 -1.22
CA SER A 841 -26.36 -25.73 -2.11
C SER A 841 -26.32 -24.20 -2.03
N VAL A 842 -25.93 -23.62 -0.89
CA VAL A 842 -25.70 -22.18 -0.74
C VAL A 842 -24.44 -21.75 -1.51
N ILE A 843 -23.40 -22.59 -1.48
CA ILE A 843 -22.17 -22.41 -2.29
C ILE A 843 -22.53 -22.46 -3.78
N ARG A 844 -23.21 -23.50 -4.26
CA ARG A 844 -23.61 -23.61 -5.68
C ARG A 844 -24.39 -22.38 -6.15
N ARG A 845 -25.42 -21.98 -5.40
CA ARG A 845 -26.23 -20.79 -5.74
C ARG A 845 -25.41 -19.50 -5.77
N SER A 846 -24.34 -19.40 -4.97
CA SER A 846 -23.44 -18.23 -5.00
C SER A 846 -22.54 -18.23 -6.25
N VAL A 847 -22.08 -19.40 -6.71
CA VAL A 847 -21.38 -19.53 -8.00
C VAL A 847 -22.33 -19.28 -9.18
N ASP A 848 -23.56 -19.79 -9.14
CA ASP A 848 -24.59 -19.52 -10.15
C ASP A 848 -24.86 -18.02 -10.31
N VAL A 849 -24.99 -17.30 -9.19
CA VAL A 849 -25.14 -15.84 -9.18
C VAL A 849 -23.91 -15.14 -9.74
N LEU A 850 -22.69 -15.59 -9.40
CA LEU A 850 -21.45 -15.08 -9.99
C LEU A 850 -21.41 -15.28 -11.51
N VAL A 851 -21.86 -16.43 -12.04
CA VAL A 851 -21.99 -16.66 -13.49
C VAL A 851 -22.97 -15.67 -14.12
N SER A 852 -24.12 -15.43 -13.50
CA SER A 852 -25.12 -14.47 -14.02
C SER A 852 -24.64 -13.01 -14.06
N MET A 853 -23.53 -12.69 -13.39
CA MET A 853 -22.89 -11.37 -13.41
C MET A 853 -21.83 -11.22 -14.52
N GLN A 854 -21.60 -12.25 -15.34
CA GLN A 854 -20.69 -12.15 -16.47
C GLN A 854 -21.25 -11.19 -17.53
N THR A 855 -20.43 -10.23 -17.96
CA THR A 855 -20.78 -9.29 -19.03
C THR A 855 -20.83 -9.97 -20.39
N GLU A 856 -21.43 -9.32 -21.38
CA GLU A 856 -21.47 -9.81 -22.77
C GLU A 856 -20.06 -10.03 -23.34
N GLU A 857 -19.13 -9.11 -23.02
CA GLU A 857 -17.69 -9.24 -23.31
C GLU A 857 -16.99 -10.40 -22.57
N GLY A 858 -17.67 -11.15 -21.70
CA GLY A 858 -17.08 -12.27 -20.96
C GLY A 858 -16.32 -11.89 -19.68
N ASN A 859 -16.34 -10.62 -19.26
CA ASN A 859 -15.69 -10.18 -18.02
C ASN A 859 -16.65 -10.18 -16.82
N TRP A 860 -16.12 -9.79 -15.66
CA TRP A 860 -16.89 -9.40 -14.49
C TRP A 860 -16.50 -8.00 -14.01
N ARG A 861 -17.44 -7.39 -13.29
CA ARG A 861 -17.25 -6.16 -12.53
C ARG A 861 -16.27 -6.39 -11.36
N VAL A 862 -15.64 -5.34 -10.86
CA VAL A 862 -14.70 -5.45 -9.73
C VAL A 862 -15.46 -5.66 -8.41
N TYR A 863 -16.65 -5.06 -8.32
CA TYR A 863 -17.49 -5.00 -7.13
C TYR A 863 -18.90 -5.55 -7.41
N LEU A 864 -19.61 -5.99 -6.37
CA LEU A 864 -20.99 -6.43 -6.47
C LEU A 864 -21.93 -5.28 -6.87
N ASP A 865 -21.98 -4.21 -6.06
CA ASP A 865 -22.71 -2.99 -6.39
C ASP A 865 -21.80 -1.97 -7.09
N GLU A 866 -21.80 -2.06 -8.42
CA GLU A 866 -21.14 -1.08 -9.29
C GLU A 866 -22.09 0.05 -9.73
N GLU A 867 -23.40 -0.03 -9.46
CA GLU A 867 -24.39 0.98 -9.90
C GLU A 867 -24.55 2.12 -8.90
N ALA A 868 -24.59 1.85 -7.59
CA ALA A 868 -24.43 2.90 -6.58
C ALA A 868 -23.04 3.56 -6.66
N ARG A 869 -22.04 2.83 -7.17
CA ARG A 869 -20.64 3.26 -7.30
C ARG A 869 -20.26 3.88 -8.65
N SER A 870 -21.09 3.78 -9.69
CA SER A 870 -20.86 4.41 -11.00
C SER A 870 -21.61 5.73 -11.18
N ARG A 871 -22.65 5.99 -10.37
CA ARG A 871 -23.30 7.30 -10.28
C ARG A 871 -22.40 8.43 -9.74
N SER A 872 -21.17 8.10 -9.31
CA SER A 872 -20.30 8.94 -8.49
C SER A 872 -18.80 8.81 -8.84
N LYS A 873 -18.46 8.25 -10.02
CA LYS A 873 -17.11 8.25 -10.63
C LYS A 873 -17.18 8.04 -12.15
N ALA A 874 -16.18 8.53 -12.88
CA ALA A 874 -15.92 8.09 -14.25
C ALA A 874 -15.72 6.56 -14.31
N LYS A 875 -16.13 5.92 -15.42
CA LYS A 875 -16.05 4.46 -15.61
C LYS A 875 -14.60 3.99 -15.37
N GLU A 876 -14.37 3.28 -14.26
CA GLU A 876 -13.07 2.65 -14.00
C GLU A 876 -12.73 1.72 -15.18
N PRO A 877 -11.49 1.69 -15.66
CA PRO A 877 -11.12 0.85 -16.78
C PRO A 877 -11.33 -0.63 -16.43
N THR A 878 -11.99 -1.35 -17.34
CA THR A 878 -12.26 -2.77 -17.28
C THR A 878 -11.00 -3.55 -16.89
N LYS A 879 -10.98 -4.14 -15.69
CA LYS A 879 -9.83 -4.91 -15.19
C LYS A 879 -9.90 -6.34 -15.75
N ILE A 880 -8.80 -6.78 -16.35
CA ILE A 880 -8.64 -8.10 -16.97
C ILE A 880 -7.38 -8.69 -16.32
N GLN A 881 -7.50 -9.02 -15.04
CA GLN A 881 -6.39 -9.32 -14.14
C GLN A 881 -6.78 -10.48 -13.22
N TRP A 882 -5.81 -11.25 -12.72
CA TRP A 882 -6.08 -12.32 -11.74
C TRP A 882 -6.71 -11.77 -10.46
N CYS A 883 -6.24 -10.64 -9.93
CA CYS A 883 -6.85 -10.07 -8.72
C CYS A 883 -8.32 -9.65 -8.92
N HIS A 884 -8.66 -9.12 -10.11
CA HIS A 884 -9.95 -8.52 -10.42
C HIS A 884 -10.27 -8.66 -11.92
N GLY A 885 -11.33 -9.42 -12.24
CA GLY A 885 -11.79 -9.67 -13.60
C GLY A 885 -11.74 -11.15 -14.00
N ALA A 886 -12.01 -11.41 -15.28
CA ALA A 886 -12.07 -12.74 -15.88
C ALA A 886 -10.87 -13.64 -15.52
N PRO A 887 -9.60 -13.20 -15.67
CA PRO A 887 -8.45 -14.04 -15.37
C PRO A 887 -8.35 -14.56 -13.93
N GLY A 888 -9.03 -13.93 -12.97
CA GLY A 888 -9.14 -14.45 -11.60
C GLY A 888 -10.31 -15.41 -11.40
N ILE A 889 -11.45 -15.05 -11.97
CA ILE A 889 -12.73 -15.73 -11.71
C ILE A 889 -12.78 -17.11 -12.39
N VAL A 890 -12.04 -17.29 -13.50
CA VAL A 890 -11.94 -18.58 -14.19
C VAL A 890 -11.52 -19.73 -13.28
N PHE A 891 -10.65 -19.53 -12.29
CA PHE A 891 -10.22 -20.62 -11.40
C PHE A 891 -11.39 -21.15 -10.54
N CYS A 892 -12.26 -20.25 -10.05
CA CYS A 892 -13.47 -20.64 -9.32
C CYS A 892 -14.45 -21.40 -10.22
N LEU A 893 -14.68 -20.90 -11.45
CA LEU A 893 -15.63 -21.50 -12.38
C LEU A 893 -15.12 -22.83 -12.96
N ALA A 894 -13.81 -22.99 -13.11
CA ALA A 894 -13.18 -24.24 -13.50
C ALA A 894 -13.32 -25.32 -12.44
N LYS A 895 -13.07 -25.01 -11.15
CA LYS A 895 -13.35 -25.97 -10.08
C LYS A 895 -14.85 -26.27 -9.97
N ALA A 896 -15.72 -25.27 -10.12
CA ALA A 896 -17.17 -25.46 -10.17
C ALA A 896 -17.61 -26.41 -11.30
N TYR A 897 -17.02 -26.29 -12.50
CA TYR A 897 -17.25 -27.21 -13.61
C TYR A 897 -16.84 -28.65 -13.26
N LEU A 898 -15.64 -28.85 -12.70
CA LEU A 898 -15.18 -30.19 -12.27
C LEU A 898 -16.03 -30.79 -11.14
N VAL A 899 -16.62 -29.96 -10.27
CA VAL A 899 -17.46 -30.41 -9.15
C VAL A 899 -18.89 -30.76 -9.58
N TRP A 900 -19.44 -30.08 -10.60
CA TRP A 900 -20.87 -30.19 -10.95
C TRP A 900 -21.19 -30.63 -12.39
N GLY A 901 -20.21 -30.66 -13.30
CA GLY A 901 -20.40 -31.04 -14.71
C GLY A 901 -21.36 -30.13 -15.51
N ASP A 902 -21.61 -28.92 -15.04
CA ASP A 902 -22.63 -28.01 -15.59
C ASP A 902 -21.99 -27.09 -16.65
N GLU A 903 -22.33 -27.33 -17.91
CA GLU A 903 -21.77 -26.67 -19.11
C GLU A 903 -21.81 -25.14 -19.08
N LYS A 904 -22.73 -24.52 -18.31
CA LYS A 904 -22.76 -23.06 -18.20
C LYS A 904 -21.44 -22.49 -17.65
N TYR A 905 -20.77 -23.24 -16.75
CA TYR A 905 -19.47 -22.83 -16.22
C TYR A 905 -18.41 -22.87 -17.31
N LEU A 906 -18.34 -23.96 -18.08
CA LEU A 906 -17.38 -24.09 -19.19
C LEU A 906 -17.62 -23.02 -20.27
N ASN A 907 -18.87 -22.72 -20.61
CA ASN A 907 -19.20 -21.66 -21.55
C ASN A 907 -18.81 -20.26 -21.03
N SER A 908 -18.95 -20.00 -19.72
CA SER A 908 -18.41 -18.78 -19.10
C SER A 908 -16.89 -18.71 -19.13
N LEU A 909 -16.19 -19.83 -18.92
CA LEU A 909 -14.74 -19.92 -19.05
C LEU A 909 -14.27 -19.57 -20.46
N ARG A 910 -14.93 -20.12 -21.49
CA ARG A 910 -14.60 -19.87 -22.90
C ARG A 910 -14.66 -18.37 -23.22
N LYS A 911 -15.78 -17.69 -22.89
CA LYS A 911 -15.92 -16.23 -23.03
C LYS A 911 -14.84 -15.44 -22.30
N ALA A 912 -14.52 -15.83 -21.06
CA ALA A 912 -13.49 -15.18 -20.26
C ALA A 912 -12.08 -15.32 -20.90
N ALA A 913 -11.79 -16.47 -21.52
CA ALA A 913 -10.55 -16.70 -22.25
C ALA A 913 -10.51 -15.94 -23.59
N ASP A 914 -11.62 -15.81 -24.32
CA ASP A 914 -11.66 -15.02 -25.56
C ASP A 914 -11.40 -13.52 -25.27
N LEU A 915 -12.01 -12.96 -24.22
CA LEU A 915 -11.67 -11.63 -23.73
C LEU A 915 -10.19 -11.51 -23.33
N THR A 916 -9.68 -12.51 -22.61
CA THR A 916 -8.28 -12.53 -22.17
C THR A 916 -7.34 -12.62 -23.36
N TRP A 917 -7.74 -13.24 -24.47
CA TRP A 917 -6.97 -13.25 -25.71
C TRP A 917 -6.91 -11.87 -26.36
N GLU A 918 -8.06 -11.23 -26.55
CA GLU A 918 -8.14 -9.90 -27.17
C GLU A 918 -7.43 -8.81 -26.34
N LYS A 919 -7.55 -8.88 -25.01
CA LYS A 919 -7.30 -7.76 -24.10
C LYS A 919 -6.43 -8.11 -22.88
N GLY A 920 -5.80 -9.28 -22.86
CA GLY A 920 -5.01 -9.77 -21.72
C GLY A 920 -3.51 -9.46 -21.77
N LEU A 921 -2.98 -8.93 -22.88
CA LEU A 921 -1.59 -8.45 -22.94
C LEU A 921 -1.48 -7.12 -22.18
N LEU A 922 -1.27 -7.12 -20.87
CA LEU A 922 -1.41 -5.90 -20.06
C LEU A 922 -0.19 -4.96 -20.13
N TRP A 923 -0.48 -3.64 -20.16
CA TRP A 923 0.53 -2.58 -19.94
C TRP A 923 1.12 -2.59 -18.54
N LYS A 924 0.49 -3.28 -17.58
CA LYS A 924 0.85 -3.21 -16.16
C LYS A 924 2.08 -4.05 -15.78
N GLY A 925 2.56 -4.90 -16.68
CA GLY A 925 3.83 -5.63 -16.52
C GLY A 925 3.73 -7.14 -16.80
N PRO A 926 4.79 -7.91 -16.53
CA PRO A 926 4.89 -9.32 -16.88
C PRO A 926 4.35 -10.30 -15.82
N GLY A 927 4.06 -9.84 -14.59
CA GLY A 927 3.76 -10.70 -13.43
C GLY A 927 2.41 -11.46 -13.44
N LEU A 928 2.13 -12.16 -12.34
CA LEU A 928 0.98 -13.07 -12.21
C LEU A 928 -0.32 -12.43 -11.70
N CYS A 929 -0.26 -11.42 -10.83
CA CYS A 929 -1.46 -10.85 -10.21
C CYS A 929 -2.28 -10.00 -11.20
N HIS A 930 -1.57 -9.25 -12.04
CA HIS A 930 -2.14 -8.25 -12.93
C HIS A 930 -1.19 -7.94 -14.10
N GLY A 931 -0.54 -8.97 -14.63
CA GLY A 931 0.38 -8.88 -15.77
C GLY A 931 0.15 -9.97 -16.81
N VAL A 932 0.97 -9.96 -17.86
CA VAL A 932 0.80 -10.85 -19.03
C VAL A 932 0.89 -12.33 -18.66
N ALA A 933 1.84 -12.73 -17.81
CA ALA A 933 1.98 -14.15 -17.40
C ALA A 933 0.72 -14.64 -16.68
N GLY A 934 0.18 -13.85 -15.74
CA GLY A 934 -1.02 -14.22 -14.99
C GLY A 934 -2.27 -14.39 -15.86
N ASN A 935 -2.35 -13.61 -16.94
CA ASN A 935 -3.40 -13.75 -17.93
C ASN A 935 -3.17 -14.93 -18.89
N ALA A 936 -1.91 -15.29 -19.16
CA ALA A 936 -1.56 -16.45 -20.00
C ALA A 936 -1.95 -17.78 -19.36
N GLU A 937 -1.87 -17.87 -18.02
CA GLU A 937 -2.29 -19.02 -17.21
C GLU A 937 -3.77 -19.40 -17.40
N VAL A 938 -4.63 -18.44 -17.77
CA VAL A 938 -6.03 -18.70 -18.14
C VAL A 938 -6.11 -19.72 -19.28
N PHE A 939 -5.21 -19.61 -20.26
CA PHE A 939 -5.19 -20.51 -21.39
C PHE A 939 -4.59 -21.87 -21.04
N LEU A 940 -3.58 -21.93 -20.16
CA LEU A 940 -3.07 -23.21 -19.66
C LEU A 940 -4.16 -23.95 -18.87
N LEU A 941 -4.92 -23.24 -18.02
CA LEU A 941 -6.10 -23.80 -17.34
C LEU A 941 -7.13 -24.37 -18.32
N LEU A 942 -7.56 -23.59 -19.34
CA LEU A 942 -8.56 -24.07 -20.30
C LEU A 942 -8.03 -25.18 -21.20
N TYR A 943 -6.74 -25.16 -21.57
CA TYR A 943 -6.11 -26.27 -22.27
C TYR A 943 -6.16 -27.55 -21.43
N ARG A 944 -5.79 -27.50 -20.15
CA ARG A 944 -5.87 -28.66 -19.26
C ARG A 944 -7.29 -29.21 -19.15
N LEU A 945 -8.30 -28.34 -19.06
CA LEU A 945 -9.72 -28.71 -18.96
C LEU A 945 -10.30 -29.33 -20.24
N THR A 946 -9.97 -28.77 -21.41
CA THR A 946 -10.70 -29.06 -22.68
C THR A 946 -9.87 -29.80 -23.73
N LYS A 947 -8.55 -29.79 -23.60
CA LYS A 947 -7.55 -30.18 -24.62
C LYS A 947 -7.67 -29.42 -25.96
N GLU A 948 -8.41 -28.30 -26.01
CA GLU A 948 -8.48 -27.46 -27.20
C GLU A 948 -7.12 -26.77 -27.46
N GLU A 949 -6.39 -27.19 -28.49
CA GLU A 949 -5.05 -26.70 -28.85
C GLU A 949 -4.94 -25.17 -28.97
N LYS A 950 -6.04 -24.48 -29.32
CA LYS A 950 -6.08 -23.02 -29.41
C LYS A 950 -5.62 -22.34 -28.13
N TYR A 951 -5.93 -22.89 -26.96
CA TYR A 951 -5.52 -22.28 -25.70
C TYR A 951 -4.01 -22.44 -25.45
N LEU A 952 -3.44 -23.60 -25.77
CA LEU A 952 -1.99 -23.79 -25.71
C LEU A 952 -1.26 -22.83 -26.68
N TYR A 953 -1.79 -22.65 -27.90
CA TYR A 953 -1.29 -21.64 -28.84
C TYR A 953 -1.34 -20.22 -28.26
N ARG A 954 -2.46 -19.82 -27.67
CA ARG A 954 -2.62 -18.48 -27.05
C ARG A 954 -1.64 -18.26 -25.89
N ALA A 955 -1.38 -19.29 -25.05
CA ALA A 955 -0.35 -19.26 -24.01
C ALA A 955 1.05 -19.06 -24.59
N MET A 956 1.40 -19.79 -25.67
CA MET A 956 2.67 -19.63 -26.37
C MET A 956 2.84 -18.22 -26.94
N LYS A 957 1.77 -17.59 -27.46
CA LYS A 957 1.81 -16.21 -27.96
C LYS A 957 1.93 -15.15 -26.86
N PHE A 958 1.34 -15.38 -25.70
CA PHE A 958 1.59 -14.52 -24.53
C PHE A 958 3.02 -14.66 -24.02
N GLN A 959 3.61 -15.86 -24.11
CA GLN A 959 5.04 -16.07 -23.87
C GLN A 959 5.92 -15.38 -24.92
N GLU A 960 5.54 -15.39 -26.19
CA GLU A 960 6.26 -14.68 -27.25
C GLU A 960 6.29 -13.17 -26.97
N PHE A 961 5.14 -12.60 -26.58
CA PHE A 961 4.99 -11.20 -26.17
C PHE A 961 5.83 -10.83 -24.95
N LEU A 962 5.86 -11.70 -23.93
CA LEU A 962 6.65 -11.50 -22.72
C LEU A 962 8.16 -11.30 -22.96
N PHE A 963 8.64 -11.59 -24.18
CA PHE A 963 10.03 -11.42 -24.60
C PHE A 963 10.18 -10.57 -25.87
N SER A 964 9.11 -9.93 -26.34
CA SER A 964 9.14 -9.09 -27.53
C SER A 964 9.68 -7.68 -27.22
N SER A 965 9.73 -6.80 -28.22
CA SER A 965 10.15 -5.41 -27.99
C SER A 965 9.07 -4.61 -27.24
N GLU A 966 7.80 -5.00 -27.42
CA GLU A 966 6.61 -4.28 -27.00
C GLU A 966 6.41 -4.33 -25.48
N ILE A 967 6.69 -5.47 -24.83
CA ILE A 967 6.62 -5.60 -23.37
C ILE A 967 7.60 -4.65 -22.65
N ARG A 968 8.68 -4.20 -23.31
CA ARG A 968 9.60 -3.17 -22.77
C ARG A 968 8.91 -1.81 -22.56
N ARG A 969 7.74 -1.61 -23.17
CA ARG A 969 6.90 -0.41 -23.01
C ARG A 969 5.93 -0.53 -21.82
N ALA A 970 5.81 -1.69 -21.19
CA ALA A 970 4.96 -1.91 -20.02
C ALA A 970 5.56 -1.26 -18.76
N ARG A 971 4.72 -0.97 -17.76
CA ARG A 971 5.14 -0.46 -16.44
C ARG A 971 6.03 -1.47 -15.73
N THR A 972 7.10 -0.98 -15.11
CA THR A 972 7.91 -1.75 -14.15
C THR A 972 7.09 -2.01 -12.88
N PRO A 973 6.93 -3.26 -12.42
CA PRO A 973 6.14 -3.58 -11.23
C PRO A 973 6.68 -2.96 -9.94
N ASP A 974 5.89 -2.98 -8.86
CA ASP A 974 6.30 -2.36 -7.60
C ASP A 974 7.38 -3.22 -6.91
N THR A 975 7.25 -4.55 -7.00
CA THR A 975 8.30 -5.55 -6.70
C THR A 975 8.71 -6.36 -7.96
N PRO A 976 9.67 -5.89 -8.79
CA PRO A 976 9.93 -6.44 -10.13
C PRO A 976 10.41 -7.90 -10.20
N TYR A 977 10.85 -8.47 -9.08
CA TYR A 977 11.42 -9.82 -8.99
C TYR A 977 10.59 -10.78 -8.12
N SER A 978 9.45 -10.33 -7.59
CA SER A 978 8.57 -11.13 -6.73
C SER A 978 7.73 -12.16 -7.49
N LEU A 979 7.01 -13.00 -6.75
CA LEU A 979 6.16 -14.05 -7.31
C LEU A 979 4.89 -13.48 -7.96
N TYR A 980 4.18 -12.54 -7.32
CA TYR A 980 2.89 -12.08 -7.84
C TYR A 980 2.98 -10.85 -8.73
N GLU A 981 3.98 -9.99 -8.58
CA GLU A 981 4.14 -8.80 -9.42
C GLU A 981 5.27 -8.94 -10.45
N GLY A 982 6.31 -9.70 -10.10
CA GLY A 982 7.58 -9.70 -10.79
C GLY A 982 7.92 -10.94 -11.62
N LEU A 983 9.20 -11.01 -11.98
CA LEU A 983 9.77 -12.06 -12.84
C LEU A 983 9.73 -13.46 -12.22
N ALA A 984 9.71 -13.64 -10.89
CA ALA A 984 9.59 -14.98 -10.33
C ALA A 984 8.22 -15.62 -10.67
N GLY A 985 7.17 -14.80 -10.79
CA GLY A 985 5.89 -15.22 -11.33
C GLY A 985 5.93 -15.57 -12.81
N THR A 986 6.61 -14.75 -13.60
CA THR A 986 6.84 -15.03 -15.02
C THR A 986 7.62 -16.34 -15.21
N ALA A 987 8.61 -16.63 -14.34
CA ALA A 987 9.33 -17.90 -14.34
C ALA A 987 8.41 -19.10 -14.04
N CYS A 988 7.50 -19.00 -13.06
CA CYS A 988 6.51 -20.05 -12.80
C CYS A 988 5.64 -20.35 -14.04
N PHE A 989 5.11 -19.31 -14.71
CA PHE A 989 4.35 -19.48 -15.95
C PHE A 989 5.16 -20.13 -17.08
N LEU A 990 6.45 -19.78 -17.19
CA LEU A 990 7.34 -20.37 -18.18
C LEU A 990 7.60 -21.86 -17.92
N VAL A 991 7.73 -22.27 -16.66
CA VAL A 991 7.79 -23.69 -16.28
C VAL A 991 6.48 -24.41 -16.63
N ASP A 992 5.35 -23.78 -16.33
CA ASP A 992 4.02 -24.34 -16.62
C ASP A 992 3.78 -24.48 -18.14
N LEU A 993 4.31 -23.58 -18.96
CA LEU A 993 4.25 -23.71 -20.42
C LEU A 993 5.19 -24.81 -20.98
N LEU A 994 6.25 -25.23 -20.26
CA LEU A 994 7.01 -26.43 -20.64
C LEU A 994 6.17 -27.71 -20.47
N HIS A 995 5.34 -27.72 -19.42
CA HIS A 995 4.53 -28.84 -18.94
C HIS A 995 3.03 -28.47 -18.87
N PRO A 996 2.39 -28.13 -20.01
CA PRO A 996 1.04 -27.55 -20.01
C PRO A 996 -0.03 -28.48 -19.43
N GLU A 997 0.23 -29.79 -19.37
CA GLU A 997 -0.65 -30.80 -18.74
C GLU A 997 -0.58 -30.81 -17.21
N GLU A 998 0.45 -30.21 -16.63
CA GLU A 998 0.71 -30.11 -15.18
C GLU A 998 0.52 -28.66 -14.67
N ALA A 999 0.50 -27.68 -15.58
CA ALA A 999 0.41 -26.24 -15.34
C ALA A 999 -0.60 -25.83 -14.26
N ARG A 1000 -0.14 -25.06 -13.28
CA ARG A 1000 -0.84 -24.74 -12.05
C ARG A 1000 -0.46 -23.33 -11.59
N PHE A 1001 -1.28 -22.34 -11.94
CA PHE A 1001 -1.20 -20.99 -11.39
C PHE A 1001 -0.93 -21.05 -9.87
N PRO A 1002 0.11 -20.37 -9.35
CA PRO A 1002 0.54 -20.50 -7.97
C PRO A 1002 -0.60 -20.45 -6.95
N PHE A 1003 -0.72 -21.54 -6.21
CA PHE A 1003 -1.75 -21.79 -5.19
C PHE A 1003 -3.22 -21.83 -5.67
N MET A 1004 -3.51 -21.67 -6.96
CA MET A 1004 -4.85 -21.79 -7.56
C MET A 1004 -5.02 -23.10 -8.34
N ASN A 1005 -4.54 -24.23 -7.79
CA ASN A 1005 -4.65 -25.53 -8.47
C ASN A 1005 -6.10 -26.02 -8.50
N VAL A 1006 -6.69 -26.04 -9.69
CA VAL A 1006 -8.07 -26.49 -9.93
C VAL A 1006 -8.21 -28.01 -9.88
N PHE A 1007 -7.16 -28.75 -10.21
CA PHE A 1007 -7.20 -30.20 -10.43
C PHE A 1007 -6.83 -31.03 -9.19
N SER A 1008 -6.58 -30.37 -8.06
CA SER A 1008 -6.32 -31.03 -6.77
C SER A 1008 -7.57 -31.35 -5.98
#